data_AF-A0A2E2RDS3-F1
#
_entry.id   AF-A0A2E2RDS3-F1
#
_cell.length_a   1.000
_cell.length_b   1.000
_cell.length_c   1.000
_cell.angle_alpha   90.00
_cell.angle_beta   90.00
_cell.angle_gamma   90.00
#
_symmetry.space_group_name_H-M   'P 1'
#
loop_
_entity.id
_entity.type
_entity.pdbx_description
1 polymer ?
#
loop_
_entity_poly.entity_id
_entity_poly.type
_entity_poly.pdbx_seq_one_letter_code
_entity_poly.pdbx_strand_id
1 'polypeptide(L)'
;MIQIIRTFVSLMLLICVNAHLRAAEKGKGLGDGHDGNRSSISHVITLYDEKDVEIKPNVSQPRPISMRNTCGKCHDYDAMASGWHFHSGSTNALSGRVGEPWVLTDTRIRTQIPISNRGWKGAYKPSDVDMSAWKFLKQFSSHFPGGNYGEMVPSDDDEDADPEEFLRWPISGTYEINCLACHHADRKQNQSDAALQAARENFRWAATVASGLATVKGAASELDDFYDPETEYEIVTNYDKSRFDANNKVFLDIVRKPPSNRCYYCHSTQDLQTPGKDEWVHNEDVHLASGMSCSDCHRNGVDHMMTRGDIEPNHKNPHSSNDYLKAFDIKKVASYSCSGCHLGNESGVDAANKMGGHLGAPIPEHKGIPPIHFEKLSCTACHSGKLPENKTSRVRTARIHKLGLHGRHTMNKQLPHVVTPVFAKAENGKITPHNMIWPSFWGLKTNGVVKPLPPSLVREIASDALGVETDNPERINDWIELSEEQIGNVLKLIGEFYSNESDKDKVSPEAIYVGGGNLFSLSDDGKLISVPHEAAEPYKWPIAHDVRPASQSLGSNGNCADCHSQDSPFIFGEVEVDTPINPGEEETVPMTQFGGLDPLYYQSFAFTFLFRPWMKVVVIIASVLIGLVLLLFALKGLDRIVKMAGKNK
;
A
#
# COMPACT_ATOMS: atom_id res chain seq x y z
N MET A 1 -75.84 20.97 -5.96
CA MET A 1 -74.63 21.01 -5.12
C MET A 1 -73.86 19.67 -5.07
N ILE A 2 -74.07 18.74 -6.01
CA ILE A 2 -73.35 17.43 -6.07
C ILE A 2 -72.58 17.25 -7.40
N GLN A 3 -72.82 18.13 -8.37
CA GLN A 3 -72.23 18.04 -9.71
C GLN A 3 -70.98 18.91 -9.92
N ILE A 4 -70.67 19.81 -8.96
CA ILE A 4 -69.47 20.67 -8.99
C ILE A 4 -68.29 20.00 -8.27
N ILE A 5 -68.55 19.01 -7.41
CA ILE A 5 -67.51 18.30 -6.64
C ILE A 5 -66.85 17.17 -7.46
N ARG A 6 -67.55 16.60 -8.46
CA ARG A 6 -66.99 15.53 -9.30
C ARG A 6 -65.98 16.00 -10.34
N THR A 7 -66.11 17.24 -10.83
CA THR A 7 -65.18 17.81 -11.83
C THR A 7 -63.88 18.33 -11.21
N PHE A 8 -63.90 18.71 -9.92
CA PHE A 8 -62.68 19.16 -9.21
C PHE A 8 -61.80 18.01 -8.71
N VAL A 9 -62.38 16.85 -8.42
CA VAL A 9 -61.62 15.68 -7.95
C VAL A 9 -60.88 14.98 -9.12
N SER A 10 -61.42 15.00 -10.33
CA SER A 10 -60.72 14.46 -11.51
C SER A 10 -59.59 15.36 -12.02
N LEU A 11 -59.59 16.67 -11.71
CA LEU A 11 -58.52 17.58 -12.11
C LEU A 11 -57.36 17.63 -11.10
N MET A 12 -57.61 17.34 -9.81
CA MET A 12 -56.54 17.19 -8.80
C MET A 12 -55.85 15.82 -8.80
N LEU A 13 -56.45 14.79 -9.42
CA LEU A 13 -55.81 13.47 -9.57
C LEU A 13 -54.93 13.34 -10.83
N LEU A 14 -54.88 14.37 -11.69
CA LEU A 14 -54.05 14.38 -12.90
C LEU A 14 -52.77 15.23 -12.79
N ILE A 15 -52.46 15.83 -11.63
CA ILE A 15 -51.27 16.68 -11.43
C ILE A 15 -50.27 16.10 -10.40
N CYS A 16 -50.49 14.90 -9.88
CA CYS A 16 -49.52 14.20 -9.02
C CYS A 16 -48.95 12.92 -9.63
N VAL A 17 -48.86 12.85 -10.97
CA VAL A 17 -47.72 12.13 -11.56
C VAL A 17 -46.54 13.09 -11.44
N ASN A 18 -45.95 13.18 -10.24
CA ASN A 18 -44.53 13.46 -10.15
C ASN A 18 -43.87 12.29 -10.87
N ALA A 19 -43.76 12.42 -12.18
CA ALA A 19 -42.75 11.73 -12.92
C ALA A 19 -41.46 12.21 -12.26
N HIS A 20 -40.98 11.45 -11.28
CA HIS A 20 -39.56 11.38 -10.98
C HIS A 20 -38.91 10.82 -12.26
N LEU A 21 -38.89 11.62 -13.33
CA LEU A 21 -37.80 11.57 -14.26
C LEU A 21 -36.59 11.72 -13.36
N ARG A 22 -35.86 10.62 -13.17
CA ARG A 22 -34.45 10.67 -12.83
C ARG A 22 -33.81 11.52 -13.93
N ALA A 23 -33.85 12.83 -13.76
CA ALA A 23 -32.96 13.71 -14.50
C ALA A 23 -31.57 13.17 -14.18
N ALA A 24 -30.79 12.87 -15.22
CA ALA A 24 -29.36 12.69 -15.07
C ALA A 24 -28.88 13.84 -14.17
N GLU A 25 -28.29 13.51 -13.03
CA GLU A 25 -27.84 14.53 -12.09
C GLU A 25 -26.93 15.49 -12.86
N LYS A 26 -27.27 16.77 -12.83
CA LYS A 26 -26.60 17.80 -13.62
C LYS A 26 -25.10 17.78 -13.29
N GLY A 27 -24.27 17.46 -14.29
CA GLY A 27 -22.81 17.37 -14.13
C GLY A 27 -22.24 15.97 -13.88
N LYS A 28 -23.03 14.89 -13.96
CA LYS A 28 -22.51 13.51 -13.93
C LYS A 28 -22.53 12.89 -15.32
N GLY A 29 -21.47 12.18 -15.69
CA GLY A 29 -21.45 11.38 -16.91
C GLY A 29 -22.59 10.35 -16.90
N LEU A 30 -23.05 9.92 -18.08
CA LEU A 30 -24.18 8.97 -18.21
C LEU A 30 -23.94 7.65 -17.42
N GLY A 31 -22.68 7.26 -17.21
CA GLY A 31 -22.26 6.08 -16.46
C GLY A 31 -21.95 6.32 -14.98
N ASP A 32 -21.89 7.56 -14.51
CA ASP A 32 -21.53 7.90 -13.13
C ASP A 32 -22.73 7.95 -12.17
N GLY A 33 -23.95 7.87 -12.73
CA GLY A 33 -25.21 7.84 -12.00
C GLY A 33 -25.69 6.42 -11.67
N HIS A 34 -26.43 6.27 -10.57
CA HIS A 34 -27.17 5.04 -10.27
C HIS A 34 -28.61 5.17 -10.81
N ASP A 35 -28.91 4.50 -11.91
CA ASP A 35 -30.25 4.49 -12.55
C ASP A 35 -31.32 3.75 -11.72
N GLY A 36 -30.89 3.11 -10.62
CA GLY A 36 -31.71 2.40 -9.63
C GLY A 36 -31.70 0.89 -9.81
N ASN A 37 -31.23 0.42 -10.96
CA ASN A 37 -31.14 -0.97 -11.29
C ASN A 37 -29.89 -1.60 -10.63
N ARG A 38 -30.04 -2.83 -10.16
CA ARG A 38 -28.95 -3.60 -9.55
C ARG A 38 -28.31 -4.58 -10.54
N SER A 39 -28.83 -4.69 -11.77
CA SER A 39 -28.16 -5.42 -12.84
C SER A 39 -26.94 -4.65 -13.35
N SER A 40 -25.94 -5.37 -13.87
CA SER A 40 -24.84 -4.74 -14.60
C SER A 40 -25.33 -4.11 -15.90
N ILE A 41 -24.74 -2.96 -16.25
CA ILE A 41 -24.91 -2.35 -17.56
C ILE A 41 -24.03 -3.13 -18.55
N SER A 42 -24.59 -3.50 -19.71
CA SER A 42 -23.80 -4.12 -20.77
C SER A 42 -23.02 -3.05 -21.53
N HIS A 43 -21.69 -3.16 -21.54
CA HIS A 43 -20.81 -2.20 -22.21
C HIS A 43 -20.51 -2.67 -23.63
N VAL A 44 -21.48 -2.49 -24.53
CA VAL A 44 -21.29 -2.65 -25.99
C VAL A 44 -21.10 -1.26 -26.58
N ILE A 45 -19.84 -0.84 -26.68
CA ILE A 45 -19.48 0.57 -26.90
C ILE A 45 -18.58 0.75 -28.13
N THR A 46 -18.62 1.95 -28.70
CA THR A 46 -17.67 2.39 -29.73
C THR A 46 -16.35 2.73 -29.04
N LEU A 47 -15.23 2.30 -29.64
CA LEU A 47 -13.88 2.60 -29.14
C LEU A 47 -13.33 3.84 -29.86
N TYR A 48 -12.63 4.69 -29.13
CA TYR A 48 -12.00 5.91 -29.65
C TYR A 48 -10.51 5.93 -29.32
N ASP A 49 -9.71 6.52 -30.20
CA ASP A 49 -8.30 6.77 -29.98
C ASP A 49 -8.05 8.12 -29.27
N GLU A 50 -6.79 8.46 -29.01
CA GLU A 50 -6.37 9.70 -28.34
C GLU A 50 -6.80 10.99 -29.07
N LYS A 51 -7.09 10.90 -30.38
CA LYS A 51 -7.56 12.02 -31.21
C LYS A 51 -9.09 12.09 -31.29
N ASP A 52 -9.78 11.30 -30.46
CA ASP A 52 -11.23 11.16 -30.43
C ASP A 52 -11.81 10.63 -31.76
N VAL A 53 -11.04 9.81 -32.49
CA VAL A 53 -11.47 9.18 -33.73
C VAL A 53 -11.93 7.75 -33.45
N GLU A 54 -13.07 7.37 -34.04
CA GLU A 54 -13.61 6.01 -33.94
C GLU A 54 -12.61 4.98 -34.50
N ILE A 55 -12.29 3.99 -33.68
CA ILE A 55 -11.40 2.89 -34.06
C ILE A 55 -12.20 1.88 -34.88
N LYS A 56 -11.75 1.67 -36.12
CA LYS A 56 -12.31 0.67 -37.03
C LYS A 56 -11.27 -0.41 -37.32
N PRO A 57 -11.56 -1.70 -37.09
CA PRO A 57 -10.57 -2.78 -37.16
C PRO A 57 -10.13 -3.12 -38.59
N ASN A 58 -10.75 -2.50 -39.60
CA ASN A 58 -10.44 -2.71 -41.02
C ASN A 58 -9.58 -1.59 -41.64
N VAL A 59 -9.24 -0.55 -40.87
CA VAL A 59 -8.26 0.45 -41.30
C VAL A 59 -6.87 -0.21 -41.31
N SER A 60 -6.00 0.20 -42.23
CA SER A 60 -4.66 -0.40 -42.40
C SER A 60 -3.77 -0.23 -41.17
N GLN A 61 -3.90 0.89 -40.46
CA GLN A 61 -3.13 1.25 -39.27
C GLN A 61 -4.07 1.86 -38.21
N PRO A 62 -4.87 1.03 -37.52
CA PRO A 62 -5.79 1.51 -36.50
C PRO A 62 -5.00 1.95 -35.25
N ARG A 63 -5.38 3.07 -34.65
CA ARG A 63 -4.76 3.55 -33.41
C ARG A 63 -5.17 2.71 -32.18
N PRO A 64 -4.36 2.71 -31.11
CA PRO A 64 -4.76 2.12 -29.84
C PRO A 64 -5.93 2.86 -29.22
N ILE A 65 -6.62 2.19 -28.31
CA ILE A 65 -7.73 2.75 -27.53
C ILE A 65 -7.23 3.80 -26.53
N SER A 66 -7.89 4.96 -26.51
CA SER A 66 -7.80 5.93 -25.42
C SER A 66 -8.93 5.65 -24.42
N MET A 67 -8.57 5.41 -23.17
CA MET A 67 -9.50 5.30 -22.05
C MET A 67 -10.18 6.64 -21.78
N ARG A 68 -9.45 7.75 -21.93
CA ARG A 68 -10.00 9.11 -21.81
C ARG A 68 -11.10 9.36 -22.83
N ASN A 69 -10.87 9.04 -24.10
CA ASN A 69 -11.86 9.29 -25.15
C ASN A 69 -12.88 8.16 -25.32
N THR A 70 -12.64 6.96 -24.78
CA THR A 70 -13.62 5.86 -24.81
C THR A 70 -14.48 5.83 -23.56
N CYS A 71 -13.87 5.63 -22.39
CA CYS A 71 -14.59 5.57 -21.12
C CYS A 71 -15.07 6.97 -20.68
N GLY A 72 -14.31 8.02 -21.00
CA GLY A 72 -14.66 9.40 -20.64
C GLY A 72 -15.90 9.96 -21.34
N LYS A 73 -16.42 9.30 -22.39
CA LYS A 73 -17.74 9.65 -22.97
C LYS A 73 -18.88 9.40 -21.99
N CYS A 74 -18.69 8.47 -21.05
CA CYS A 74 -19.70 8.05 -20.09
C CYS A 74 -19.32 8.38 -18.64
N HIS A 75 -18.02 8.48 -18.34
CA HIS A 75 -17.48 8.67 -16.99
C HIS A 75 -16.65 9.95 -16.88
N ASP A 76 -16.70 10.61 -15.73
CA ASP A 76 -15.86 11.77 -15.43
C ASP A 76 -14.40 11.35 -15.18
N TYR A 77 -13.61 11.33 -16.24
CA TYR A 77 -12.20 10.93 -16.20
C TYR A 77 -11.37 11.78 -15.25
N ASP A 78 -11.59 13.10 -15.25
CA ASP A 78 -10.78 14.02 -14.44
C ASP A 78 -11.12 13.88 -12.95
N ALA A 79 -12.39 13.61 -12.60
CA ALA A 79 -12.75 13.22 -11.25
C ALA A 79 -12.04 11.91 -10.84
N MET A 80 -12.03 10.88 -11.69
CA MET A 80 -11.32 9.61 -11.41
C MET A 80 -9.81 9.83 -11.20
N ALA A 81 -9.18 10.72 -11.96
CA ALA A 81 -7.76 11.04 -11.87
C ALA A 81 -7.33 11.63 -10.51
N SER A 82 -8.28 12.11 -9.70
CA SER A 82 -8.00 12.56 -8.32
C SER A 82 -7.73 11.42 -7.32
N GLY A 83 -7.99 10.16 -7.71
CA GLY A 83 -7.89 9.00 -6.82
C GLY A 83 -6.48 8.64 -6.33
N TRP A 84 -6.40 7.78 -5.30
CA TRP A 84 -5.13 7.42 -4.64
C TRP A 84 -4.09 6.76 -5.57
N HIS A 85 -4.53 6.07 -6.62
CA HIS A 85 -3.63 5.47 -7.61
C HIS A 85 -3.13 6.48 -8.66
N PHE A 86 -3.77 7.65 -8.79
CA PHE A 86 -3.62 8.54 -9.94
C PHE A 86 -3.19 9.98 -9.59
N HIS A 87 -3.13 10.35 -8.30
CA HIS A 87 -2.85 11.75 -7.95
C HIS A 87 -1.44 12.03 -7.42
N SER A 88 -0.61 11.01 -7.17
CA SER A 88 0.62 11.20 -6.36
C SER A 88 1.65 12.13 -7.00
N GLY A 89 1.65 12.34 -8.32
CA GLY A 89 2.54 13.26 -9.03
C GLY A 89 2.02 14.69 -9.08
N SER A 90 0.78 14.94 -8.64
CA SER A 90 0.24 16.31 -8.57
C SER A 90 0.98 17.16 -7.54
N THR A 91 0.95 18.49 -7.74
CA THR A 91 1.55 19.48 -6.85
C THR A 91 0.92 19.51 -5.45
N ASN A 92 -0.30 18.99 -5.30
CA ASN A 92 -1.07 18.94 -4.05
C ASN A 92 -1.30 17.49 -3.57
N ALA A 93 -0.29 16.62 -3.71
CA ALA A 93 -0.42 15.23 -3.31
C ALA A 93 -0.72 15.10 -1.80
N LEU A 94 -1.93 14.62 -1.49
CA LEU A 94 -2.33 14.23 -0.13
C LEU A 94 -1.42 13.14 0.44
N SER A 95 -0.97 13.30 1.68
CA SER A 95 -0.16 12.28 2.36
C SER A 95 -0.97 11.02 2.69
N GLY A 96 -2.07 11.21 3.43
CA GLY A 96 -2.91 10.14 3.99
C GLY A 96 -2.12 9.02 4.69
N ARG A 97 -2.70 7.82 4.82
CA ARG A 97 -2.05 6.67 5.47
C ARG A 97 -0.73 6.31 4.78
N VAL A 98 0.34 6.13 5.56
CA VAL A 98 1.60 5.54 5.11
C VAL A 98 1.32 4.19 4.44
N GLY A 99 1.92 3.98 3.27
CA GLY A 99 1.76 2.76 2.47
C GLY A 99 3.09 2.28 1.90
N GLU A 100 3.01 1.22 1.09
CA GLU A 100 4.18 0.70 0.37
C GLU A 100 4.73 1.77 -0.60
N PRO A 101 6.02 2.13 -0.50
CA PRO A 101 6.61 3.15 -1.34
C PRO A 101 6.95 2.56 -2.72
N TRP A 102 7.30 3.41 -3.68
CA TRP A 102 8.16 2.93 -4.76
C TRP A 102 9.57 2.74 -4.21
N VAL A 103 10.39 1.85 -4.77
CA VAL A 103 11.78 1.70 -4.32
C VAL A 103 12.72 1.82 -5.50
N LEU A 104 13.51 2.89 -5.52
CA LEU A 104 14.56 3.08 -6.50
C LEU A 104 15.76 2.24 -6.10
N THR A 105 16.02 1.18 -6.86
CA THR A 105 17.08 0.22 -6.59
C THR A 105 18.16 0.26 -7.66
N ASP A 106 19.41 0.24 -7.23
CA ASP A 106 20.56 -0.08 -8.07
C ASP A 106 21.55 -0.93 -7.27
N THR A 107 21.58 -2.23 -7.59
CA THR A 107 22.39 -3.20 -6.84
C THR A 107 23.89 -3.02 -7.07
N ARG A 108 24.31 -2.41 -8.18
CA ARG A 108 25.73 -2.18 -8.49
C ARG A 108 26.33 -1.11 -7.60
N ILE A 109 25.57 -0.09 -7.27
CA ILE A 109 25.99 0.99 -6.36
C ILE A 109 25.39 0.84 -4.95
N ARG A 110 24.82 -0.34 -4.65
CA ARG A 110 24.20 -0.70 -3.37
C ARG A 110 23.13 0.30 -2.91
N THR A 111 22.35 0.83 -3.85
CA THR A 111 21.31 1.82 -3.57
C THR A 111 19.92 1.18 -3.52
N GLN A 112 19.15 1.46 -2.47
CA GLN A 112 17.72 1.25 -2.33
C GLN A 112 17.10 2.44 -1.58
N ILE A 113 16.30 3.24 -2.30
CA ILE A 113 15.71 4.47 -1.79
C ILE A 113 14.18 4.34 -1.81
N PRO A 114 13.48 4.47 -0.67
CA PRO A 114 12.03 4.60 -0.65
C PRO A 114 11.61 5.93 -1.31
N ILE A 115 10.83 5.86 -2.39
CA ILE A 115 10.34 7.00 -3.17
C ILE A 115 8.83 7.17 -2.99
N SER A 116 8.43 8.38 -2.60
CA SER A 116 7.03 8.79 -2.53
C SER A 116 6.89 10.32 -2.50
N ASN A 117 6.03 10.86 -3.35
CA ASN A 117 5.71 12.30 -3.32
C ASN A 117 4.66 12.65 -2.24
N ARG A 118 4.25 11.68 -1.41
CA ARG A 118 3.24 11.86 -0.35
C ARG A 118 3.82 12.40 0.96
N GLY A 119 5.13 12.67 1.01
CA GLY A 119 5.80 13.26 2.18
C GLY A 119 5.79 12.35 3.41
N TRP A 120 5.79 11.03 3.23
CA TRP A 120 5.89 10.08 4.34
C TRP A 120 7.31 10.10 4.92
N LYS A 121 7.44 10.04 6.25
CA LYS A 121 8.75 10.00 6.92
C LYS A 121 9.58 8.82 6.40
N GLY A 122 10.85 9.08 6.07
CA GLY A 122 11.78 8.09 5.53
C GLY A 122 11.67 7.82 4.04
N ALA A 123 10.74 8.48 3.33
CA ALA A 123 10.67 8.45 1.87
C ALA A 123 11.09 9.80 1.26
N TYR A 124 11.65 9.73 0.06
CA TYR A 124 12.12 10.88 -0.71
C TYR A 124 11.21 11.15 -1.90
N LYS A 125 11.09 12.41 -2.32
CA LYS A 125 10.32 12.76 -3.52
C LYS A 125 11.08 12.32 -4.77
N PRO A 126 10.40 12.00 -5.88
CA PRO A 126 11.08 11.76 -7.16
C PRO A 126 12.02 12.91 -7.56
N SER A 127 11.62 14.16 -7.32
CA SER A 127 12.45 15.34 -7.58
C SER A 127 13.71 15.44 -6.71
N ASP A 128 13.77 14.74 -5.57
CA ASP A 128 14.99 14.73 -4.73
C ASP A 128 16.10 13.85 -5.34
N VAL A 129 15.80 13.07 -6.39
CA VAL A 129 16.72 12.17 -7.10
C VAL A 129 16.67 12.37 -8.62
N ASP A 130 16.31 13.58 -9.07
CA ASP A 130 16.21 13.99 -10.48
C ASP A 130 15.35 13.04 -11.34
N MET A 131 14.30 12.49 -10.73
CA MET A 131 13.36 11.60 -11.40
C MET A 131 12.14 12.38 -11.90
N SER A 132 12.16 12.69 -13.19
CA SER A 132 11.03 13.20 -13.96
C SER A 132 9.91 12.15 -14.09
N ALA A 133 8.76 12.56 -14.65
CA ALA A 133 7.66 11.65 -14.95
C ALA A 133 8.09 10.54 -15.93
N TRP A 134 8.89 10.89 -16.94
CA TRP A 134 9.45 9.95 -17.89
C TRP A 134 10.35 8.91 -17.23
N LYS A 135 11.33 9.35 -16.43
CA LYS A 135 12.23 8.47 -15.67
C LYS A 135 11.45 7.60 -14.67
N PHE A 136 10.41 8.14 -14.06
CA PHE A 136 9.51 7.39 -13.18
C PHE A 136 8.83 6.23 -13.93
N LEU A 137 8.27 6.49 -15.12
CA LEU A 137 7.63 5.44 -15.91
C LEU A 137 8.62 4.35 -16.33
N LYS A 138 9.81 4.70 -16.80
CA LYS A 138 10.85 3.72 -17.15
C LYS A 138 11.19 2.79 -15.98
N GLN A 139 11.18 3.32 -14.76
CA GLN A 139 11.51 2.54 -13.56
C GLN A 139 10.33 1.74 -12.98
N PHE A 140 9.12 2.31 -12.97
CA PHE A 140 8.01 1.82 -12.13
C PHE A 140 6.76 1.33 -12.89
N SER A 141 6.69 1.52 -14.21
CA SER A 141 5.46 1.31 -15.01
C SER A 141 4.88 -0.12 -15.05
N SER A 142 5.66 -1.15 -14.75
CA SER A 142 5.19 -2.55 -14.79
C SER A 142 4.01 -2.85 -13.85
N HIS A 143 3.96 -2.21 -12.69
CA HIS A 143 2.88 -2.38 -11.70
C HIS A 143 2.17 -1.05 -11.46
N PHE A 144 1.92 -0.34 -12.56
CA PHE A 144 1.34 0.99 -12.57
C PHE A 144 0.08 0.99 -13.44
N PRO A 145 -1.08 1.42 -12.91
CA PRO A 145 -2.35 1.36 -13.64
C PRO A 145 -2.53 2.49 -14.67
N GLY A 146 -1.47 3.25 -14.99
CA GLY A 146 -1.55 4.47 -15.80
C GLY A 146 -2.10 5.67 -15.01
N GLY A 147 -2.31 6.77 -15.72
CA GLY A 147 -2.64 8.08 -15.15
C GLY A 147 -1.44 8.77 -14.53
N ASN A 148 -1.64 9.93 -13.90
CA ASN A 148 -0.61 10.61 -13.09
C ASN A 148 0.69 10.89 -13.88
N TYR A 149 1.85 10.38 -13.43
CA TYR A 149 3.12 10.39 -14.17
C TYR A 149 3.01 9.85 -15.61
N GLY A 150 2.01 9.02 -15.91
CA GLY A 150 1.66 8.56 -17.25
C GLY A 150 1.14 9.64 -18.20
N GLU A 151 0.65 10.76 -17.66
CA GLU A 151 0.01 11.86 -18.40
C GLU A 151 0.69 13.22 -18.12
N MET A 152 1.83 13.23 -17.39
CA MET A 152 2.62 14.43 -17.09
C MET A 152 3.63 14.70 -18.21
N VAL A 153 3.11 15.06 -19.39
CA VAL A 153 3.95 15.53 -20.50
C VAL A 153 4.49 16.92 -20.14
N PRO A 154 5.80 17.20 -20.32
CA PRO A 154 6.35 18.54 -20.15
C PRO A 154 5.62 19.57 -21.01
N SER A 155 5.43 20.79 -20.49
CA SER A 155 4.88 21.89 -21.28
C SER A 155 5.97 22.50 -22.16
N ASP A 156 5.59 23.09 -23.30
CA ASP A 156 6.56 23.69 -24.25
C ASP A 156 7.41 24.81 -23.64
N ASP A 157 6.98 25.37 -22.51
CA ASP A 157 7.66 26.42 -21.73
C ASP A 157 8.41 25.90 -20.48
N ASP A 158 8.48 24.58 -20.29
CA ASP A 158 9.25 23.96 -19.21
C ASP A 158 10.75 23.95 -19.57
N GLU A 159 11.46 25.00 -19.17
CA GLU A 159 12.91 25.15 -19.40
C GLU A 159 13.76 24.11 -18.64
N ASP A 160 13.20 23.46 -17.61
CA ASP A 160 13.88 22.47 -16.78
C ASP A 160 13.66 21.02 -17.27
N ALA A 161 12.77 20.82 -18.25
CA ALA A 161 12.48 19.50 -18.80
C ALA A 161 13.63 18.98 -19.67
N ASP A 162 13.91 17.69 -19.54
CA ASP A 162 14.92 17.00 -20.33
C ASP A 162 14.51 17.03 -21.82
N PRO A 163 15.36 17.55 -22.74
CA PRO A 163 15.06 17.59 -24.17
C PRO A 163 14.67 16.24 -24.76
N GLU A 164 15.19 15.13 -24.21
CA GLU A 164 14.79 13.79 -24.61
C GLU A 164 13.28 13.60 -24.40
N GLU A 165 12.70 14.06 -23.29
CA GLU A 165 11.29 13.84 -22.99
C GLU A 165 10.37 14.45 -24.06
N PHE A 166 10.66 15.66 -24.53
CA PHE A 166 9.89 16.31 -25.59
C PHE A 166 9.87 15.51 -26.90
N LEU A 167 10.95 14.78 -27.19
CA LEU A 167 11.07 13.93 -28.38
C LEU A 167 10.40 12.57 -28.18
N ARG A 168 10.53 12.00 -26.97
CA ARG A 168 10.06 10.63 -26.68
C ARG A 168 8.56 10.54 -26.40
N TRP A 169 7.95 11.53 -25.78
CA TRP A 169 6.51 11.53 -25.47
C TRP A 169 5.63 11.44 -26.73
N PRO A 170 5.88 12.21 -27.81
CA PRO A 170 5.15 12.08 -29.07
C PRO A 170 5.21 10.70 -29.70
N ILE A 171 6.32 9.96 -29.53
CA ILE A 171 6.50 8.59 -30.05
C ILE A 171 5.76 7.58 -29.17
N SER A 172 6.00 7.64 -27.86
CA SER A 172 5.54 6.65 -26.87
C SER A 172 4.07 6.82 -26.48
N GLY A 173 3.60 8.07 -26.49
CA GLY A 173 2.28 8.49 -26.05
C GLY A 173 2.11 8.47 -24.54
N THR A 174 0.95 8.92 -24.08
CA THR A 174 0.61 8.93 -22.66
C THR A 174 0.19 7.54 -22.18
N TYR A 175 0.56 7.21 -20.94
CA TYR A 175 0.00 6.07 -20.22
C TYR A 175 -1.24 6.53 -19.45
N GLU A 176 -2.36 6.69 -20.16
CA GLU A 176 -3.66 7.01 -19.56
C GLU A 176 -4.08 6.01 -18.48
N ILE A 177 -4.98 6.42 -17.58
CA ILE A 177 -5.64 5.55 -16.60
C ILE A 177 -6.23 4.35 -17.34
N ASN A 178 -5.66 3.17 -17.09
CA ASN A 178 -6.13 1.93 -17.66
C ASN A 178 -7.35 1.44 -16.87
N CYS A 179 -8.54 1.99 -17.15
CA CYS A 179 -9.79 1.61 -16.50
C CYS A 179 -10.02 0.08 -16.51
N LEU A 180 -9.60 -0.58 -17.59
CA LEU A 180 -9.72 -2.02 -17.79
C LEU A 180 -8.79 -2.85 -16.90
N ALA A 181 -7.69 -2.26 -16.40
CA ALA A 181 -6.81 -2.92 -15.44
C ALA A 181 -7.58 -3.39 -14.19
N CYS A 182 -8.54 -2.59 -13.74
CA CYS A 182 -9.34 -2.86 -12.55
C CYS A 182 -10.73 -3.42 -12.88
N HIS A 183 -11.39 -2.89 -13.91
CA HIS A 183 -12.81 -3.16 -14.13
C HIS A 183 -13.11 -4.25 -15.16
N HIS A 184 -12.13 -4.71 -15.94
CA HIS A 184 -12.37 -5.73 -16.96
C HIS A 184 -12.35 -7.14 -16.36
N ALA A 185 -13.52 -7.78 -16.27
CA ALA A 185 -13.69 -9.13 -15.77
C ALA A 185 -13.36 -10.22 -16.82
N ASP A 186 -13.19 -9.86 -18.09
CA ASP A 186 -12.75 -10.78 -19.13
C ASP A 186 -11.43 -11.46 -18.74
N ARG A 187 -11.36 -12.78 -18.90
CA ARG A 187 -10.17 -13.58 -18.59
C ARG A 187 -9.00 -13.29 -19.53
N LYS A 188 -9.25 -12.66 -20.68
CA LYS A 188 -8.20 -12.16 -21.58
C LYS A 188 -7.47 -10.93 -21.02
N GLN A 189 -8.02 -10.24 -20.01
CA GLN A 189 -7.34 -9.11 -19.38
C GLN A 189 -6.02 -9.57 -18.75
N ASN A 190 -4.91 -9.11 -19.32
CA ASN A 190 -3.55 -9.50 -18.94
C ASN A 190 -2.67 -8.26 -18.66
N GLN A 191 -2.46 -7.98 -17.38
CA GLN A 191 -1.62 -6.85 -16.97
C GLN A 191 -0.12 -7.10 -17.19
N SER A 192 0.33 -8.36 -17.26
CA SER A 192 1.70 -8.67 -17.67
C SER A 192 1.99 -8.17 -19.09
N ASP A 193 0.99 -8.13 -19.98
CA ASP A 193 1.17 -7.57 -21.33
C ASP A 193 1.20 -6.04 -21.33
N ALA A 194 0.43 -5.37 -20.45
CA ALA A 194 0.59 -3.92 -20.24
C ALA A 194 2.00 -3.60 -19.75
N ALA A 195 2.53 -4.37 -18.80
CA ALA A 195 3.90 -4.20 -18.32
C ALA A 195 4.94 -4.43 -19.42
N LEU A 196 4.71 -5.39 -20.34
CA LEU A 196 5.56 -5.58 -21.51
C LEU A 196 5.51 -4.38 -22.46
N GLN A 197 4.32 -3.82 -22.71
CA GLN A 197 4.22 -2.61 -23.53
C GLN A 197 4.93 -1.44 -22.86
N ALA A 198 4.76 -1.25 -21.56
CA ALA A 198 5.43 -0.20 -20.82
C ALA A 198 6.97 -0.35 -20.81
N ALA A 199 7.49 -1.59 -20.73
CA ALA A 199 8.92 -1.87 -20.86
C ALA A 199 9.48 -1.58 -22.27
N ARG A 200 8.63 -1.53 -23.29
CA ARG A 200 8.96 -1.12 -24.66
C ARG A 200 8.74 0.37 -24.91
N GLU A 201 8.44 1.13 -23.85
CA GLU A 201 7.98 2.53 -23.93
C GLU A 201 6.69 2.70 -24.76
N ASN A 202 5.95 1.62 -25.05
CA ASN A 202 4.68 1.64 -25.79
C ASN A 202 3.50 2.06 -24.89
N PHE A 203 3.62 3.20 -24.20
CA PHE A 203 2.68 3.61 -23.14
C PHE A 203 1.22 3.71 -23.61
N ARG A 204 0.94 4.37 -24.76
CA ARG A 204 -0.44 4.50 -25.28
C ARG A 204 -1.08 3.16 -25.68
N TRP A 205 -0.28 2.13 -25.95
CA TRP A 205 -0.78 0.82 -26.38
C TRP A 205 -1.09 -0.12 -25.21
N ALA A 206 -0.64 0.20 -23.99
CA ALA A 206 -0.71 -0.69 -22.84
C ALA A 206 -2.14 -1.21 -22.56
N ALA A 207 -3.15 -0.33 -22.56
CA ALA A 207 -4.53 -0.72 -22.33
C ALA A 207 -5.12 -1.57 -23.47
N THR A 208 -4.76 -1.27 -24.72
CA THR A 208 -5.22 -2.02 -25.91
C THR A 208 -4.75 -3.46 -25.87
N VAL A 209 -3.46 -3.67 -25.58
CA VAL A 209 -2.88 -5.02 -25.54
C VAL A 209 -3.38 -5.77 -24.30
N ALA A 210 -3.34 -5.13 -23.13
CA ALA A 210 -3.76 -5.78 -21.89
C ALA A 210 -5.23 -6.19 -21.87
N SER A 211 -6.10 -5.52 -22.63
CA SER A 211 -7.51 -5.91 -22.76
C SER A 211 -7.75 -7.10 -23.68
N GLY A 212 -6.73 -7.57 -24.39
CA GLY A 212 -6.85 -8.64 -25.37
C GLY A 212 -7.63 -8.22 -26.63
N LEU A 213 -7.77 -6.91 -26.88
CA LEU A 213 -8.45 -6.37 -28.06
C LEU A 213 -7.54 -6.38 -29.30
N ALA A 214 -6.25 -6.19 -29.10
CA ALA A 214 -5.28 -6.16 -30.19
C ALA A 214 -3.93 -6.74 -29.77
N THR A 215 -3.09 -7.00 -30.76
CA THR A 215 -1.65 -7.23 -30.59
C THR A 215 -0.88 -6.06 -31.18
N VAL A 216 0.28 -5.74 -30.60
CA VAL A 216 1.14 -4.65 -31.05
C VAL A 216 2.54 -5.18 -31.36
N LYS A 217 3.04 -4.82 -32.55
CA LYS A 217 4.41 -5.09 -33.01
C LYS A 217 5.18 -3.77 -33.09
N GLY A 218 6.48 -3.81 -32.81
CA GLY A 218 7.31 -2.63 -32.64
C GLY A 218 7.46 -2.24 -31.17
N ALA A 219 8.48 -1.43 -30.89
CA ALA A 219 8.78 -0.89 -29.57
C ALA A 219 9.23 0.55 -29.74
N ALA A 220 8.56 1.49 -29.09
CA ALA A 220 8.91 2.90 -29.11
C ALA A 220 10.36 3.10 -28.66
N SER A 221 10.81 2.34 -27.66
CA SER A 221 12.20 2.34 -27.17
C SER A 221 13.27 2.01 -28.22
N GLU A 222 12.90 1.43 -29.36
CA GLU A 222 13.81 1.07 -30.45
C GLU A 222 13.80 2.08 -31.61
N LEU A 223 12.90 3.07 -31.57
CA LEU A 223 12.74 4.09 -32.60
C LEU A 223 13.63 5.30 -32.36
N ASP A 224 14.04 5.95 -33.45
CA ASP A 224 14.81 7.19 -33.44
C ASP A 224 14.01 8.34 -32.81
N ASP A 225 14.70 9.29 -32.17
CA ASP A 225 14.07 10.40 -31.45
C ASP A 225 13.32 11.38 -32.38
N PHE A 226 13.60 11.37 -33.68
CA PHE A 226 12.89 12.15 -34.69
C PHE A 226 11.81 11.35 -35.43
N TYR A 227 11.51 10.13 -34.98
CA TYR A 227 10.45 9.31 -35.55
C TYR A 227 9.10 10.03 -35.45
N ASP A 228 8.40 10.14 -36.58
CA ASP A 228 7.04 10.71 -36.62
C ASP A 228 5.98 9.60 -36.69
N PRO A 229 5.25 9.30 -35.59
CA PRO A 229 4.21 8.28 -35.59
C PRO A 229 2.99 8.62 -36.47
N GLU A 230 2.90 9.84 -37.00
CA GLU A 230 1.83 10.25 -37.91
C GLU A 230 2.10 9.84 -39.36
N THR A 231 3.37 9.73 -39.75
CA THR A 231 3.79 9.46 -41.12
C THR A 231 4.54 8.14 -41.27
N GLU A 232 5.18 7.69 -40.19
CA GLU A 232 5.94 6.44 -40.11
C GLU A 232 5.14 5.41 -39.29
N TYR A 233 5.07 4.16 -39.77
CA TYR A 233 4.17 3.12 -39.25
C TYR A 233 4.93 1.87 -38.79
N GLU A 234 5.97 2.07 -37.97
CA GLU A 234 6.80 0.98 -37.45
C GLU A 234 6.17 0.27 -36.24
N ILE A 235 5.34 0.97 -35.46
CA ILE A 235 4.50 0.36 -34.42
C ILE A 235 3.12 0.02 -35.01
N VAL A 236 2.85 -1.27 -35.18
CA VAL A 236 1.64 -1.76 -35.87
C VAL A 236 0.68 -2.39 -34.88
N THR A 237 -0.56 -1.87 -34.84
CA THR A 237 -1.65 -2.40 -34.02
C THR A 237 -2.57 -3.29 -34.86
N ASN A 238 -2.77 -4.53 -34.42
CA ASN A 238 -3.62 -5.50 -35.10
C ASN A 238 -4.77 -5.92 -34.19
N TYR A 239 -5.97 -5.36 -34.42
CA TYR A 239 -7.17 -5.69 -33.66
C TYR A 239 -7.73 -7.08 -34.02
N ASP A 240 -8.22 -7.79 -33.02
CA ASP A 240 -9.01 -9.00 -33.21
C ASP A 240 -10.40 -8.62 -33.72
N LYS A 241 -10.61 -8.77 -35.03
CA LYS A 241 -11.86 -8.42 -35.72
C LYS A 241 -13.07 -9.15 -35.16
N SER A 242 -12.90 -10.32 -34.53
CA SER A 242 -14.00 -11.07 -33.92
C SER A 242 -14.59 -10.39 -32.68
N ARG A 243 -13.91 -9.38 -32.13
CA ARG A 243 -14.36 -8.59 -30.98
C ARG A 243 -15.30 -7.45 -31.36
N PHE A 244 -15.40 -7.12 -32.64
CA PHE A 244 -16.21 -6.02 -33.16
C PHE A 244 -17.51 -6.56 -33.75
N ASP A 245 -18.62 -5.92 -33.40
CA ASP A 245 -19.91 -6.19 -34.02
C ASP A 245 -20.03 -5.52 -35.42
N ALA A 246 -21.17 -5.72 -36.08
CA ALA A 246 -21.43 -5.15 -37.40
C ALA A 246 -21.44 -3.61 -37.44
N ASN A 247 -21.50 -2.94 -36.28
CA ASN A 247 -21.46 -1.49 -36.11
C ASN A 247 -20.11 -1.01 -35.55
N ASN A 248 -19.07 -1.84 -35.59
CA ASN A 248 -17.74 -1.59 -34.99
C ASN A 248 -17.78 -1.33 -33.47
N LYS A 249 -18.80 -1.81 -32.76
CA LYS A 249 -18.83 -1.76 -31.29
C LYS A 249 -18.20 -3.00 -30.70
N VAL A 250 -17.65 -2.84 -29.52
CA VAL A 250 -16.98 -3.90 -28.78
C VAL A 250 -17.71 -4.13 -27.46
N PHE A 251 -17.95 -5.40 -27.15
CA PHE A 251 -18.36 -5.79 -25.80
C PHE A 251 -17.14 -5.83 -24.89
N LEU A 252 -17.19 -5.05 -23.80
CA LEU A 252 -16.24 -5.09 -22.70
C LEU A 252 -16.95 -5.62 -21.46
N ASP A 253 -16.40 -6.66 -20.83
CA ASP A 253 -16.96 -7.23 -19.61
C ASP A 253 -16.55 -6.37 -18.41
N ILE A 254 -17.19 -5.20 -18.27
CA ILE A 254 -16.88 -4.21 -17.23
C ILE A 254 -17.76 -4.47 -16.00
N VAL A 255 -17.11 -4.67 -14.86
CA VAL A 255 -17.76 -4.84 -13.56
C VAL A 255 -17.58 -3.61 -12.68
N ARG A 256 -18.66 -3.21 -12.00
CA ARG A 256 -18.62 -2.10 -11.05
C ARG A 256 -17.70 -2.36 -9.86
N LYS A 257 -17.66 -3.61 -9.41
CA LYS A 257 -16.85 -4.08 -8.28
C LYS A 257 -15.66 -4.88 -8.85
N PRO A 258 -14.44 -4.31 -8.86
CA PRO A 258 -13.25 -5.01 -9.36
C PRO A 258 -13.08 -6.38 -8.68
N PRO A 259 -12.76 -7.44 -9.45
CA PRO A 259 -12.44 -8.73 -8.87
C PRO A 259 -11.05 -8.69 -8.21
N SER A 260 -10.87 -9.43 -7.10
CA SER A 260 -9.65 -9.35 -6.26
C SER A 260 -8.35 -9.65 -7.03
N ASN A 261 -8.41 -10.51 -8.05
CA ASN A 261 -7.25 -10.83 -8.88
C ASN A 261 -6.65 -9.62 -9.62
N ARG A 262 -7.44 -8.55 -9.87
CA ARG A 262 -6.94 -7.30 -10.45
C ARG A 262 -6.08 -6.53 -9.45
N CYS A 263 -6.51 -6.51 -8.19
CA CYS A 263 -5.74 -5.93 -7.09
C CYS A 263 -4.44 -6.70 -6.87
N TYR A 264 -4.51 -8.04 -6.89
CA TYR A 264 -3.35 -8.91 -6.65
C TYR A 264 -2.23 -8.76 -7.67
N TYR A 265 -2.50 -8.32 -8.90
CA TYR A 265 -1.42 -8.03 -9.83
C TYR A 265 -0.39 -7.06 -9.21
N CYS A 266 -0.83 -5.97 -8.57
CA CYS A 266 0.06 -4.99 -7.94
C CYS A 266 0.28 -5.21 -6.44
N HIS A 267 -0.67 -5.87 -5.74
CA HIS A 267 -0.67 -5.96 -4.27
C HIS A 267 -0.40 -7.37 -3.72
N SER A 268 0.09 -8.30 -4.55
CA SER A 268 0.51 -9.61 -4.04
C SER A 268 1.79 -9.53 -3.21
N THR A 269 1.87 -10.40 -2.22
CA THR A 269 3.05 -10.63 -1.38
C THR A 269 3.38 -12.11 -1.38
N GLN A 270 4.66 -12.46 -1.50
CA GLN A 270 5.19 -13.83 -1.44
C GLN A 270 6.00 -13.99 -0.16
N ASP A 271 5.65 -14.94 0.70
CA ASP A 271 6.44 -15.34 1.87
C ASP A 271 7.66 -16.18 1.41
N LEU A 272 8.86 -15.78 1.84
CA LEU A 272 10.10 -16.47 1.49
C LEU A 272 10.44 -17.64 2.42
N GLN A 273 9.78 -17.76 3.58
CA GLN A 273 9.96 -18.92 4.48
C GLN A 273 9.08 -20.11 4.10
N THR A 274 8.04 -19.92 3.29
CA THR A 274 7.26 -21.02 2.71
C THR A 274 7.36 -21.02 1.18
N PRO A 275 8.56 -21.28 0.64
CA PRO A 275 8.81 -21.12 -0.78
C PRO A 275 8.16 -22.24 -1.61
N GLY A 276 7.51 -21.84 -2.71
CA GLY A 276 7.22 -22.71 -3.85
C GLY A 276 6.18 -23.80 -3.55
N LYS A 277 6.65 -25.04 -3.35
CA LYS A 277 5.79 -26.25 -3.35
C LYS A 277 4.82 -26.35 -2.19
N ASP A 278 5.00 -25.55 -1.14
CA ASP A 278 4.15 -25.52 0.04
C ASP A 278 3.22 -24.29 0.06
N GLU A 279 3.26 -23.43 -0.98
CA GLU A 279 2.39 -22.25 -1.08
C GLU A 279 0.89 -22.60 -1.06
N TRP A 280 0.52 -23.78 -1.57
CA TRP A 280 -0.87 -24.25 -1.59
C TRP A 280 -1.47 -24.55 -0.21
N VAL A 281 -0.64 -24.66 0.86
CA VAL A 281 -1.14 -24.89 2.23
C VAL A 281 -1.43 -23.59 2.99
N HIS A 282 -1.18 -22.42 2.39
CA HIS A 282 -1.48 -21.15 3.01
C HIS A 282 -2.99 -20.92 3.13
N ASN A 283 -3.42 -20.45 4.30
CA ASN A 283 -4.79 -19.99 4.48
C ASN A 283 -4.96 -18.63 3.81
N GLU A 284 -6.05 -18.47 3.08
CA GLU A 284 -6.48 -17.18 2.57
C GLU A 284 -6.96 -16.28 3.72
N ASP A 285 -6.98 -14.96 3.48
CA ASP A 285 -7.65 -13.99 4.34
C ASP A 285 -9.09 -14.42 4.66
N VAL A 286 -9.45 -14.37 5.95
CA VAL A 286 -10.76 -14.82 6.45
C VAL A 286 -11.94 -14.12 5.76
N HIS A 287 -11.77 -12.86 5.34
CA HIS A 287 -12.82 -12.11 4.67
C HIS A 287 -13.02 -12.60 3.23
N LEU A 288 -11.93 -12.87 2.52
CA LEU A 288 -11.97 -13.44 1.16
C LEU A 288 -12.54 -14.86 1.17
N ALA A 289 -12.11 -15.68 2.14
CA ALA A 289 -12.68 -17.00 2.38
C ALA A 289 -14.18 -16.95 2.71
N SER A 290 -14.65 -15.84 3.28
CA SER A 290 -16.07 -15.57 3.55
C SER A 290 -16.84 -14.98 2.36
N GLY A 291 -16.19 -14.83 1.19
CA GLY A 291 -16.80 -14.34 -0.04
C GLY A 291 -16.75 -12.82 -0.25
N MET A 292 -16.03 -12.08 0.59
CA MET A 292 -15.74 -10.66 0.32
C MET A 292 -14.67 -10.54 -0.79
N SER A 293 -14.56 -9.36 -1.38
CA SER A 293 -13.42 -8.98 -2.23
C SER A 293 -12.70 -7.77 -1.64
N CYS A 294 -11.53 -7.44 -2.20
CA CYS A 294 -10.76 -6.26 -1.82
C CYS A 294 -11.63 -4.99 -1.83
N SER A 295 -12.44 -4.84 -2.88
CA SER A 295 -13.33 -3.69 -3.11
C SER A 295 -14.56 -3.63 -2.19
N ASP A 296 -14.78 -4.61 -1.31
CA ASP A 296 -15.77 -4.46 -0.24
C ASP A 296 -15.28 -3.59 0.92
N CYS A 297 -13.99 -3.67 1.24
CA CYS A 297 -13.34 -2.83 2.24
C CYS A 297 -12.75 -1.56 1.60
N HIS A 298 -12.14 -1.71 0.42
CA HIS A 298 -11.53 -0.64 -0.37
C HIS A 298 -12.52 -0.06 -1.38
N ARG A 299 -13.49 0.72 -0.90
CA ARG A 299 -14.54 1.35 -1.71
C ARG A 299 -14.20 2.80 -2.05
N ASN A 300 -14.75 3.29 -3.16
CA ASN A 300 -14.60 4.67 -3.61
C ASN A 300 -15.89 5.18 -4.28
N GLY A 301 -15.98 6.50 -4.38
CA GLY A 301 -16.91 7.17 -5.30
C GLY A 301 -16.32 7.30 -6.70
N VAL A 302 -16.91 8.17 -7.50
CA VAL A 302 -16.41 8.53 -8.85
C VAL A 302 -14.99 9.11 -8.78
N ASP A 303 -14.65 9.78 -7.69
CA ASP A 303 -13.32 10.35 -7.42
C ASP A 303 -12.18 9.31 -7.31
N HIS A 304 -12.51 8.01 -7.22
CA HIS A 304 -11.53 6.95 -6.97
C HIS A 304 -10.67 7.15 -5.71
N MET A 305 -11.17 7.96 -4.76
CA MET A 305 -10.59 8.09 -3.44
C MET A 305 -10.97 6.87 -2.60
N MET A 306 -10.24 5.79 -2.85
CA MET A 306 -10.42 4.49 -2.20
C MET A 306 -10.16 4.54 -0.70
N THR A 307 -11.07 3.96 0.09
CA THR A 307 -10.86 3.77 1.53
C THR A 307 -9.65 2.88 1.78
N ARG A 308 -8.89 3.16 2.86
CA ARG A 308 -7.66 2.42 3.19
C ARG A 308 -7.67 1.86 4.62
N GLY A 309 -8.87 1.67 5.19
CA GLY A 309 -9.08 1.12 6.53
C GLY A 309 -8.42 1.94 7.64
N ASP A 310 -8.14 3.21 7.38
CA ASP A 310 -7.35 4.13 8.20
C ASP A 310 -8.19 5.01 9.13
N ILE A 311 -9.51 5.00 8.94
CA ILE A 311 -10.43 5.84 9.70
C ILE A 311 -11.10 4.97 10.77
N GLU A 312 -10.43 4.87 11.90
CA GLU A 312 -11.06 4.38 13.12
C GLU A 312 -12.12 5.40 13.58
N PRO A 313 -13.33 4.96 13.98
CA PRO A 313 -14.47 5.77 14.43
C PRO A 313 -14.14 6.91 15.40
N ASN A 314 -13.08 6.73 16.20
CA ASN A 314 -12.74 7.58 17.34
C ASN A 314 -11.57 8.55 17.07
N HIS A 315 -11.00 8.58 15.85
CA HIS A 315 -9.88 9.48 15.54
C HIS A 315 -10.33 10.71 14.75
N LYS A 316 -10.12 11.91 15.33
CA LYS A 316 -10.47 13.20 14.71
C LYS A 316 -9.56 13.58 13.54
N ASN A 317 -8.35 13.01 13.46
CA ASN A 317 -7.41 13.23 12.36
C ASN A 317 -6.44 12.03 12.25
N PRO A 318 -6.73 10.99 11.45
CA PRO A 318 -5.99 9.73 11.47
C PRO A 318 -4.55 9.82 10.96
N HIS A 319 -4.16 10.91 10.27
CA HIS A 319 -2.81 11.10 9.69
C HIS A 319 -2.23 12.49 9.97
N SER A 320 -2.77 13.20 10.97
CA SER A 320 -2.40 14.59 11.26
C SER A 320 -2.51 15.56 10.06
N SER A 321 -3.30 15.22 9.03
CA SER A 321 -3.47 16.00 7.80
C SER A 321 -4.87 16.60 7.72
N ASN A 322 -4.98 17.92 7.90
CA ASN A 322 -6.25 18.62 7.76
C ASN A 322 -6.79 18.61 6.32
N ASP A 323 -5.90 18.49 5.33
CA ASP A 323 -6.29 18.48 3.92
C ASP A 323 -6.90 17.14 3.52
N TYR A 324 -6.46 16.03 4.14
CA TYR A 324 -7.14 14.74 4.04
C TYR A 324 -8.60 14.82 4.52
N LEU A 325 -8.88 15.50 5.64
CA LEU A 325 -10.24 15.61 6.20
C LEU A 325 -11.17 16.48 5.34
N LYS A 326 -10.62 17.44 4.58
CA LYS A 326 -11.40 18.28 3.65
C LYS A 326 -11.72 17.54 2.35
N ALA A 327 -10.78 16.73 1.88
CA ALA A 327 -10.92 15.96 0.65
C ALA A 327 -11.75 14.66 0.83
N PHE A 328 -11.98 14.22 2.08
CA PHE A 328 -12.57 12.92 2.37
C PHE A 328 -13.74 12.99 3.36
N ASP A 329 -14.92 12.55 2.92
CA ASP A 329 -16.12 12.49 3.78
C ASP A 329 -16.04 11.28 4.72
N ILE A 330 -15.32 11.47 5.82
CA ILE A 330 -15.05 10.47 6.87
C ILE A 330 -16.31 9.74 7.33
N LYS A 331 -17.45 10.43 7.42
CA LYS A 331 -18.68 9.82 7.92
C LYS A 331 -19.20 8.71 7.02
N LYS A 332 -18.98 8.82 5.70
CA LYS A 332 -19.42 7.81 4.71
C LYS A 332 -18.54 6.57 4.69
N VAL A 333 -17.29 6.70 5.10
CA VAL A 333 -16.26 5.69 4.89
C VAL A 333 -15.84 4.98 6.17
N ALA A 334 -16.20 5.53 7.32
CA ALA A 334 -15.77 5.00 8.60
C ALA A 334 -16.40 3.64 8.95
N SER A 335 -17.42 3.18 8.22
CA SER A 335 -17.91 1.80 8.29
C SER A 335 -16.96 0.79 7.64
N TYR A 336 -15.96 1.22 6.87
CA TYR A 336 -15.00 0.38 6.15
C TYR A 336 -13.64 0.29 6.85
N SER A 337 -13.64 0.32 8.18
CA SER A 337 -12.52 -0.04 9.05
C SER A 337 -12.87 -1.32 9.82
N CYS A 338 -11.87 -1.94 10.47
CA CYS A 338 -12.11 -3.13 11.30
C CYS A 338 -13.19 -2.86 12.35
N SER A 339 -13.03 -1.80 13.13
CA SER A 339 -14.01 -1.37 14.12
C SER A 339 -15.33 -0.92 13.50
N GLY A 340 -15.30 -0.19 12.38
CA GLY A 340 -16.50 0.23 11.66
C GLY A 340 -17.40 -0.94 11.24
N CYS A 341 -16.80 -2.01 10.71
CA CYS A 341 -17.54 -3.22 10.33
C CYS A 341 -18.01 -4.02 11.56
N HIS A 342 -17.12 -4.24 12.54
CA HIS A 342 -17.34 -5.21 13.62
C HIS A 342 -17.99 -4.64 14.89
N LEU A 343 -17.77 -3.36 15.19
CA LEU A 343 -18.26 -2.70 16.41
C LEU A 343 -19.22 -1.55 16.09
N GLY A 344 -19.22 -1.08 14.84
CA GLY A 344 -19.95 0.10 14.41
C GLY A 344 -19.19 1.39 14.68
N ASN A 345 -19.81 2.49 14.29
CA ASN A 345 -19.29 3.83 14.47
C ASN A 345 -20.40 4.77 14.92
N GLU A 346 -20.30 5.31 16.13
CA GLU A 346 -21.25 6.29 16.68
C GLU A 346 -21.43 7.54 15.79
N SER A 347 -20.38 7.92 15.05
CA SER A 347 -20.35 9.03 14.09
C SER A 347 -20.90 8.67 12.69
N GLY A 348 -21.35 7.43 12.49
CA GLY A 348 -21.91 6.95 11.23
C GLY A 348 -23.16 7.71 10.79
N VAL A 349 -23.34 7.82 9.46
CA VAL A 349 -24.45 8.60 8.85
C VAL A 349 -25.81 7.94 9.07
N ASP A 350 -25.88 6.61 9.06
CA ASP A 350 -27.11 5.85 9.23
C ASP A 350 -27.06 4.94 10.47
N ALA A 351 -28.22 4.44 10.89
CA ALA A 351 -28.35 3.60 12.07
C ALA A 351 -27.59 2.27 11.94
N ALA A 352 -27.48 1.71 10.73
CA ALA A 352 -26.77 0.45 10.50
C ALA A 352 -25.26 0.60 10.73
N ASN A 353 -24.67 1.69 10.22
CA ASN A 353 -23.26 2.01 10.43
C ASN A 353 -22.92 2.22 11.91
N LYS A 354 -23.89 2.65 12.73
CA LYS A 354 -23.71 2.80 14.19
C LYS A 354 -23.74 1.47 14.94
N MET A 355 -24.46 0.48 14.45
CA MET A 355 -24.63 -0.82 15.12
C MET A 355 -23.49 -1.81 14.84
N GLY A 356 -22.72 -1.61 13.77
CA GLY A 356 -21.77 -2.61 13.28
C GLY A 356 -22.50 -3.75 12.55
N GLY A 357 -21.81 -4.86 12.34
CA GLY A 357 -22.33 -5.99 11.56
C GLY A 357 -22.34 -5.74 10.06
N HIS A 358 -21.50 -4.81 9.58
CA HIS A 358 -21.45 -4.46 8.16
C HIS A 358 -21.03 -5.68 7.33
N LEU A 359 -21.75 -5.93 6.21
CA LEU A 359 -21.54 -7.11 5.35
C LEU A 359 -21.62 -8.47 6.09
N GLY A 360 -22.32 -8.52 7.22
CA GLY A 360 -22.42 -9.74 8.03
C GLY A 360 -21.24 -9.98 8.97
N ALA A 361 -20.40 -8.96 9.21
CA ALA A 361 -19.29 -9.05 10.14
C ALA A 361 -19.76 -9.46 11.55
N PRO A 362 -19.10 -10.43 12.22
CA PRO A 362 -19.46 -10.79 13.59
C PRO A 362 -19.10 -9.68 14.57
N ILE A 363 -19.90 -9.50 15.63
CA ILE A 363 -19.56 -8.57 16.73
C ILE A 363 -18.62 -9.29 17.72
N PRO A 364 -17.37 -8.84 17.90
CA PRO A 364 -16.39 -9.56 18.71
C PRO A 364 -16.58 -9.29 20.21
N GLU A 365 -16.73 -10.36 21.00
CA GLU A 365 -16.83 -10.25 22.47
C GLU A 365 -15.47 -10.02 23.17
N HIS A 366 -14.35 -10.43 22.53
CA HIS A 366 -12.99 -10.40 23.08
C HIS A 366 -12.86 -10.90 24.54
N LYS A 367 -13.50 -12.04 24.86
CA LYS A 367 -13.53 -12.60 26.22
C LYS A 367 -12.12 -12.74 26.81
N GLY A 368 -11.92 -12.14 27.98
CA GLY A 368 -10.67 -12.27 28.74
C GLY A 368 -9.54 -11.33 28.29
N ILE A 369 -9.74 -10.48 27.28
CA ILE A 369 -8.78 -9.45 26.85
C ILE A 369 -9.04 -8.14 27.60
N PRO A 370 -8.10 -7.64 28.43
CA PRO A 370 -8.27 -6.38 29.14
C PRO A 370 -8.36 -5.15 28.20
N PRO A 371 -9.15 -4.11 28.53
CA PRO A 371 -9.36 -2.92 27.68
C PRO A 371 -8.09 -2.21 27.22
N ILE A 372 -7.03 -2.21 28.04
CA ILE A 372 -5.73 -1.60 27.71
C ILE A 372 -5.14 -2.12 26.39
N HIS A 373 -5.46 -3.35 25.97
CA HIS A 373 -5.00 -3.89 24.69
C HIS A 373 -5.60 -3.10 23.52
N PHE A 374 -6.86 -2.69 23.59
CA PHE A 374 -7.49 -1.91 22.52
C PHE A 374 -7.00 -0.45 22.51
N GLU A 375 -6.47 0.05 23.62
CA GLU A 375 -5.80 1.35 23.69
C GLU A 375 -4.39 1.32 23.10
N LYS A 376 -3.67 0.20 23.25
CA LYS A 376 -2.24 0.08 22.87
C LYS A 376 -1.99 -0.68 21.57
N LEU A 377 -2.89 -1.57 21.17
CA LEU A 377 -2.74 -2.44 20.01
C LEU A 377 -3.84 -2.15 18.99
N SER A 378 -3.50 -2.22 17.70
CA SER A 378 -4.50 -2.25 16.63
C SER A 378 -5.15 -3.63 16.52
N CYS A 379 -6.31 -3.71 15.86
CA CYS A 379 -6.94 -5.00 15.56
C CYS A 379 -5.97 -5.92 14.79
N THR A 380 -5.20 -5.33 13.87
CA THR A 380 -4.26 -6.06 13.01
C THR A 380 -3.06 -6.61 13.78
N ALA A 381 -2.71 -6.08 14.95
CA ALA A 381 -1.68 -6.65 15.83
C ALA A 381 -1.95 -8.11 16.20
N CYS A 382 -3.21 -8.45 16.49
CA CYS A 382 -3.59 -9.82 16.83
C CYS A 382 -4.06 -10.61 15.60
N HIS A 383 -4.57 -9.92 14.57
CA HIS A 383 -5.31 -10.56 13.49
C HIS A 383 -4.64 -10.56 12.10
N SER A 384 -3.57 -9.82 11.83
CA SER A 384 -3.04 -9.69 10.46
C SER A 384 -1.60 -10.15 10.27
N GLY A 385 -1.28 -10.52 9.03
CA GLY A 385 0.06 -10.90 8.58
C GLY A 385 0.47 -12.30 9.03
N LYS A 386 1.76 -12.49 9.27
CA LYS A 386 2.30 -13.72 9.87
C LYS A 386 2.23 -13.65 11.39
N LEU A 387 2.23 -14.82 12.05
CA LEU A 387 2.45 -14.87 13.50
C LEU A 387 3.92 -14.50 13.81
N PRO A 388 4.18 -13.83 14.94
CA PRO A 388 5.54 -13.51 15.35
C PRO A 388 6.36 -14.79 15.62
N GLU A 389 7.59 -14.80 15.13
CA GLU A 389 8.61 -15.80 15.43
C GLU A 389 9.83 -15.11 16.06
N ASN A 390 10.78 -15.90 16.59
CA ASN A 390 11.96 -15.36 17.29
C ASN A 390 12.77 -14.40 16.41
N LYS A 391 12.79 -14.64 15.10
CA LYS A 391 13.37 -13.74 14.10
C LYS A 391 12.30 -13.39 13.07
N THR A 392 12.34 -12.16 12.58
CA THR A 392 11.50 -11.73 11.46
C THR A 392 11.79 -12.52 10.19
N SER A 393 10.76 -12.71 9.36
CA SER A 393 10.86 -13.27 8.02
C SER A 393 11.12 -12.18 6.98
N ARG A 394 11.31 -12.62 5.72
CA ARG A 394 11.31 -11.75 4.54
C ARG A 394 10.13 -12.09 3.62
N VAL A 395 9.65 -11.08 2.91
CA VAL A 395 8.65 -11.22 1.85
C VAL A 395 9.10 -10.52 0.57
N ARG A 396 8.50 -10.90 -0.56
CA ARG A 396 8.58 -10.13 -1.81
C ARG A 396 7.21 -9.56 -2.14
N THR A 397 7.13 -8.27 -2.44
CA THR A 397 5.91 -7.65 -2.98
C THR A 397 5.95 -7.54 -4.50
N ALA A 398 4.78 -7.57 -5.14
CA ALA A 398 4.68 -7.50 -6.60
C ALA A 398 5.27 -6.20 -7.19
N ARG A 399 4.97 -5.04 -6.62
CA ARG A 399 5.47 -3.73 -7.11
C ARG A 399 6.99 -3.59 -7.05
N ILE A 400 7.59 -3.98 -5.92
CA ILE A 400 9.03 -3.83 -5.68
C ILE A 400 9.80 -4.90 -6.47
N HIS A 401 9.36 -6.16 -6.39
CA HIS A 401 10.14 -7.31 -6.90
C HIS A 401 9.70 -7.79 -8.29
N LYS A 402 8.70 -7.14 -8.86
CA LYS A 402 8.16 -7.41 -10.20
C LYS A 402 7.56 -8.81 -10.32
N LEU A 403 6.81 -9.25 -9.29
CA LEU A 403 6.07 -10.52 -9.34
C LEU A 403 4.95 -10.45 -10.38
N GLY A 404 4.44 -11.60 -10.86
CA GLY A 404 3.33 -11.60 -11.82
C GLY A 404 3.67 -11.15 -13.25
N LEU A 405 4.96 -10.87 -13.55
CA LEU A 405 5.45 -10.76 -14.92
C LEU A 405 5.67 -12.15 -15.50
N HIS A 406 5.21 -12.38 -16.72
CA HIS A 406 5.24 -13.68 -17.39
C HIS A 406 5.94 -13.60 -18.75
N GLY A 407 6.58 -14.70 -19.17
CA GLY A 407 7.24 -14.77 -20.48
C GLY A 407 8.63 -14.13 -20.47
N ARG A 408 8.99 -13.42 -21.54
CA ARG A 408 10.37 -12.93 -21.78
C ARG A 408 10.81 -11.79 -20.85
N HIS A 409 9.87 -11.10 -20.22
CA HIS A 409 10.13 -10.03 -19.25
C HIS A 409 9.85 -10.48 -17.80
N THR A 410 9.84 -11.79 -17.56
CA THR A 410 9.81 -12.33 -16.19
C THR A 410 11.05 -11.87 -15.44
N MET A 411 10.87 -11.42 -14.20
CA MET A 411 11.95 -10.90 -13.36
C MET A 411 12.00 -11.68 -12.05
N ASN A 412 13.21 -11.86 -11.51
CA ASN A 412 13.40 -12.48 -10.20
C ASN A 412 14.26 -11.61 -9.28
N LYS A 413 13.81 -10.39 -9.01
CA LYS A 413 14.50 -9.46 -8.10
C LYS A 413 14.45 -9.98 -6.66
N GLN A 414 15.60 -10.09 -6.01
CA GLN A 414 15.73 -10.44 -4.59
C GLN A 414 15.75 -9.19 -3.68
N LEU A 415 16.50 -8.16 -4.09
CA LEU A 415 16.58 -6.89 -3.38
C LEU A 415 15.51 -5.88 -3.83
N PRO A 416 15.06 -4.98 -2.93
CA PRO A 416 15.43 -4.86 -1.52
C PRO A 416 14.79 -5.95 -0.64
N HIS A 417 15.40 -6.33 0.48
CA HIS A 417 14.73 -7.23 1.41
C HIS A 417 13.61 -6.51 2.17
N VAL A 418 12.39 -7.06 2.12
CA VAL A 418 11.25 -6.57 2.90
C VAL A 418 11.08 -7.46 4.13
N VAL A 419 11.38 -6.91 5.30
CA VAL A 419 11.34 -7.61 6.60
C VAL A 419 9.92 -7.56 7.18
N THR A 420 9.43 -8.68 7.73
CA THR A 420 8.05 -8.82 8.24
C THR A 420 7.89 -10.00 9.22
N PRO A 421 6.90 -10.01 10.14
CA PRO A 421 6.15 -8.85 10.60
C PRO A 421 6.95 -8.09 11.66
N VAL A 422 6.97 -6.76 11.56
CA VAL A 422 7.59 -5.89 12.57
C VAL A 422 6.51 -5.16 13.37
N PHE A 423 6.38 -5.49 14.66
CA PHE A 423 5.41 -4.88 15.57
C PHE A 423 5.87 -3.50 16.03
N ALA A 424 5.67 -2.51 15.17
CA ALA A 424 6.08 -1.14 15.40
C ALA A 424 4.92 -0.24 15.85
N LYS A 425 5.26 0.83 16.57
CA LYS A 425 4.31 1.90 16.87
C LYS A 425 3.95 2.67 15.59
N ALA A 426 2.65 2.77 15.31
CA ALA A 426 2.08 3.55 14.21
C ALA A 426 1.83 5.01 14.63
N GLU A 427 1.47 5.87 13.67
CA GLU A 427 1.20 7.31 13.92
C GLU A 427 0.07 7.56 14.92
N ASN A 428 -0.93 6.66 14.98
CA ASN A 428 -2.01 6.72 15.96
C ASN A 428 -1.58 6.28 17.38
N GLY A 429 -0.30 5.97 17.59
CA GLY A 429 0.28 5.57 18.86
C GLY A 429 0.09 4.10 19.24
N LYS A 430 -0.65 3.31 18.44
CA LYS A 430 -0.86 1.88 18.66
C LYS A 430 0.22 1.04 18.00
N ILE A 431 0.54 -0.11 18.58
CA ILE A 431 1.39 -1.13 17.97
C ILE A 431 0.61 -1.84 16.88
N THR A 432 1.23 -1.97 15.71
CA THR A 432 0.66 -2.54 14.49
C THR A 432 1.75 -3.34 13.77
N PRO A 433 1.44 -4.46 13.09
CA PRO A 433 2.43 -5.17 12.30
C PRO A 433 2.76 -4.35 11.06
N HIS A 434 4.03 -4.27 10.71
CA HIS A 434 4.54 -3.54 9.55
C HIS A 434 5.44 -4.45 8.70
N ASN A 435 5.44 -4.18 7.41
CA ASN A 435 6.57 -4.49 6.55
C ASN A 435 7.58 -3.34 6.67
N MET A 436 8.86 -3.64 6.51
CA MET A 436 9.90 -2.61 6.49
C MET A 436 11.04 -2.89 5.53
N ILE A 437 11.70 -1.82 5.09
CA ILE A 437 12.94 -1.86 4.31
C ILE A 437 13.98 -0.94 4.96
N TRP A 438 15.23 -1.38 5.01
CA TRP A 438 16.33 -0.53 5.42
C TRP A 438 16.78 0.32 4.23
N PRO A 439 16.88 1.66 4.35
CA PRO A 439 17.43 2.45 3.26
C PRO A 439 18.93 2.18 3.11
N SER A 440 19.41 2.21 1.86
CA SER A 440 20.85 2.21 1.57
C SER A 440 21.10 3.16 0.40
N PHE A 441 21.87 4.24 0.54
CA PHE A 441 22.10 5.17 -0.57
C PHE A 441 23.26 6.13 -0.33
N TRP A 442 23.83 6.63 -1.42
CA TRP A 442 24.77 7.75 -1.43
C TRP A 442 24.02 9.07 -1.45
N GLY A 443 24.53 10.07 -0.74
CA GLY A 443 23.82 11.34 -0.58
C GLY A 443 24.72 12.51 -0.23
N LEU A 444 24.08 13.64 -0.02
CA LEU A 444 24.65 14.85 0.52
C LEU A 444 23.92 15.25 1.79
N LYS A 445 24.65 15.84 2.74
CA LYS A 445 24.12 16.44 3.94
C LYS A 445 24.45 17.92 3.97
N THR A 446 23.43 18.77 4.05
CA THR A 446 23.58 20.22 4.13
C THR A 446 22.69 20.75 5.24
N ASN A 447 23.26 21.50 6.19
CA ASN A 447 22.53 22.03 7.35
C ASN A 447 21.74 20.95 8.13
N GLY A 448 22.30 19.73 8.23
CA GLY A 448 21.66 18.59 8.89
C GLY A 448 20.59 17.87 8.07
N VAL A 449 20.23 18.36 6.89
CA VAL A 449 19.27 17.70 5.98
C VAL A 449 20.01 16.76 5.05
N VAL A 450 19.61 15.48 5.04
CA VAL A 450 20.13 14.46 4.13
C VAL A 450 19.29 14.41 2.86
N LYS A 451 19.96 14.39 1.70
CA LYS A 451 19.34 14.17 0.39
C LYS A 451 20.08 13.06 -0.36
N PRO A 452 19.39 12.07 -0.92
CA PRO A 452 20.01 11.06 -1.78
C PRO A 452 20.53 11.70 -3.07
N LEU A 453 21.57 11.10 -3.65
CA LEU A 453 22.04 11.42 -4.98
C LEU A 453 21.32 10.55 -6.03
N PRO A 454 21.08 11.06 -7.25
CA PRO A 454 20.60 10.25 -8.36
C PRO A 454 21.56 9.07 -8.64
N PRO A 455 21.06 7.83 -8.83
CA PRO A 455 21.90 6.67 -9.14
C PRO A 455 22.80 6.84 -10.37
N SER A 456 22.34 7.56 -11.39
CA SER A 456 23.14 7.86 -12.59
C SER A 456 24.37 8.70 -12.26
N LEU A 457 24.23 9.71 -11.41
CA LEU A 457 25.33 10.57 -10.99
C LEU A 457 26.34 9.81 -10.12
N VAL A 458 25.86 8.92 -9.23
CA VAL A 458 26.75 8.06 -8.44
C VAL A 458 27.58 7.15 -9.35
N ARG A 459 26.98 6.59 -10.41
CA ARG A 459 27.71 5.80 -11.41
C ARG A 459 28.76 6.63 -12.13
N GLU A 460 28.42 7.85 -12.54
CA GLU A 460 29.37 8.76 -13.19
C GLU A 460 30.58 9.06 -12.30
N ILE A 461 30.35 9.36 -11.02
CA ILE A 461 31.40 9.75 -10.07
C ILE A 461 32.24 8.54 -9.62
N ALA A 462 31.63 7.38 -9.38
CA ALA A 462 32.21 6.32 -8.57
C ALA A 462 32.14 4.91 -9.16
N SER A 463 31.93 4.77 -10.48
CA SER A 463 31.82 3.47 -11.18
C SER A 463 32.94 2.49 -10.80
N ASP A 464 34.19 2.94 -10.89
CA ASP A 464 35.38 2.11 -10.67
C ASP A 464 35.52 1.69 -9.21
N ALA A 465 35.35 2.63 -8.27
CA ALA A 465 35.46 2.38 -6.83
C ALA A 465 34.40 1.38 -6.33
N LEU A 466 33.23 1.36 -6.97
CA LEU A 466 32.12 0.46 -6.65
C LEU A 466 32.16 -0.87 -7.43
N GLY A 467 33.07 -1.02 -8.40
CA GLY A 467 33.15 -2.20 -9.26
C GLY A 467 31.87 -2.40 -10.09
N VAL A 468 31.29 -1.32 -10.60
CA VAL A 468 30.01 -1.37 -11.34
C VAL A 468 30.11 -2.27 -12.57
N GLU A 469 31.23 -2.20 -13.28
CA GLU A 469 31.53 -2.97 -14.50
C GLU A 469 32.03 -4.39 -14.21
N THR A 470 32.13 -4.80 -12.94
CA THR A 470 32.52 -6.18 -12.61
C THR A 470 31.46 -7.17 -13.10
N ASP A 471 31.85 -8.14 -13.93
CA ASP A 471 30.95 -9.21 -14.35
C ASP A 471 30.64 -10.17 -13.20
N ASN A 472 29.35 -10.45 -12.98
CA ASN A 472 28.86 -11.41 -11.97
C ASN A 472 29.56 -11.30 -10.61
N PRO A 473 29.48 -10.15 -9.93
CA PRO A 473 30.13 -9.94 -8.65
C PRO A 473 29.57 -10.94 -7.63
N GLU A 474 30.44 -11.35 -6.70
CA GLU A 474 30.03 -12.20 -5.59
C GLU A 474 28.91 -11.54 -4.79
N ARG A 475 27.95 -12.35 -4.35
CA ARG A 475 26.83 -11.91 -3.54
C ARG A 475 26.76 -12.71 -2.26
N ILE A 476 26.70 -12.00 -1.15
CA ILE A 476 26.50 -12.55 0.18
C ILE A 476 25.17 -11.99 0.67
N ASN A 477 24.22 -12.87 0.99
CA ASN A 477 22.86 -12.47 1.37
C ASN A 477 22.24 -11.51 0.31
N ASP A 478 22.34 -11.89 -0.97
CA ASP A 478 21.90 -11.12 -2.17
C ASP A 478 22.64 -9.79 -2.46
N TRP A 479 23.32 -9.22 -1.47
CA TRP A 479 24.13 -8.01 -1.57
C TRP A 479 25.48 -8.27 -2.22
N ILE A 480 25.95 -7.29 -2.99
CA ILE A 480 27.38 -7.17 -3.25
C ILE A 480 27.94 -6.39 -2.07
N GLU A 481 28.86 -6.99 -1.33
CA GLU A 481 29.44 -6.39 -0.12
C GLU A 481 30.06 -5.01 -0.40
N LEU A 482 29.93 -4.11 0.55
CA LEU A 482 30.48 -2.76 0.53
C LEU A 482 31.38 -2.57 1.76
N SER A 483 32.69 -2.52 1.55
CA SER A 483 33.65 -2.36 2.63
C SER A 483 33.76 -0.90 3.10
N GLU A 484 34.17 -0.69 4.36
CA GLU A 484 34.40 0.67 4.88
C GLU A 484 35.44 1.46 4.06
N GLU A 485 36.46 0.78 3.53
CA GLU A 485 37.45 1.39 2.63
C GLU A 485 36.79 1.90 1.34
N GLN A 486 35.91 1.10 0.73
CA GLN A 486 35.17 1.52 -0.45
C GLN A 486 34.26 2.71 -0.14
N ILE A 487 33.58 2.70 1.02
CA ILE A 487 32.75 3.84 1.44
C ILE A 487 33.59 5.10 1.53
N GLY A 488 34.71 5.07 2.26
CA GLY A 488 35.58 6.23 2.40
C GLY A 488 36.09 6.78 1.06
N ASN A 489 36.47 5.89 0.13
CA ASN A 489 36.94 6.28 -1.19
C ASN A 489 35.84 6.95 -2.02
N VAL A 490 34.62 6.41 -2.02
CA VAL A 490 33.49 6.98 -2.78
C VAL A 490 33.05 8.32 -2.20
N LEU A 491 32.99 8.44 -0.86
CA LEU A 491 32.66 9.71 -0.20
C LEU A 491 33.67 10.81 -0.55
N LYS A 492 34.95 10.46 -0.67
CA LYS A 492 35.99 11.40 -1.11
C LYS A 492 35.74 11.86 -2.56
N LEU A 493 35.45 10.94 -3.48
CA LEU A 493 35.16 11.28 -4.88
C LEU A 493 33.94 12.20 -5.02
N ILE A 494 32.86 11.91 -4.29
CA ILE A 494 31.66 12.76 -4.24
C ILE A 494 32.01 14.14 -3.66
N GLY A 495 32.78 14.17 -2.56
CA GLY A 495 33.22 15.42 -1.94
C GLY A 495 34.05 16.29 -2.89
N GLU A 496 34.98 15.69 -3.65
CA GLU A 496 35.79 16.38 -4.65
C GLU A 496 34.94 16.93 -5.81
N PHE A 497 33.97 16.16 -6.30
CA PHE A 497 33.02 16.58 -7.33
C PHE A 497 32.29 17.87 -6.92
N TYR A 498 31.68 17.90 -5.75
CA TYR A 498 30.90 19.05 -5.27
C TYR A 498 31.76 20.22 -4.74
N SER A 499 33.01 19.97 -4.36
CA SER A 499 33.94 21.05 -3.98
C SER A 499 34.34 21.90 -5.19
N ASN A 500 34.51 21.26 -6.36
CA ASN A 500 34.86 21.94 -7.61
C ASN A 500 33.72 22.78 -8.20
N GLU A 501 32.47 22.47 -7.84
CA GLU A 501 31.27 23.20 -8.28
C GLU A 501 30.83 24.29 -7.28
N SER A 502 31.40 24.34 -6.07
CA SER A 502 30.93 25.24 -5.03
C SER A 502 31.34 26.70 -5.27
N ASP A 503 30.33 27.57 -5.36
CA ASP A 503 30.49 29.02 -5.30
C ASP A 503 30.98 29.40 -3.89
N LYS A 504 31.99 30.29 -3.78
CA LYS A 504 32.74 30.55 -2.52
C LYS A 504 31.89 31.01 -1.33
N ASP A 505 30.63 31.37 -1.57
CA ASP A 505 29.68 31.88 -0.58
C ASP A 505 28.62 30.84 -0.12
N LYS A 506 28.65 29.59 -0.61
CA LYS A 506 27.73 28.52 -0.19
C LYS A 506 28.41 27.51 0.74
N VAL A 507 27.69 27.06 1.77
CA VAL A 507 28.11 25.95 2.65
C VAL A 507 28.30 24.70 1.79
N SER A 508 29.52 24.18 1.72
CA SER A 508 29.82 22.95 0.97
C SER A 508 29.04 21.77 1.56
N PRO A 509 28.35 20.97 0.73
CA PRO A 509 27.62 19.80 1.21
C PRO A 509 28.59 18.71 1.68
N GLU A 510 28.26 18.04 2.78
CA GLU A 510 29.01 16.88 3.28
C GLU A 510 28.57 15.63 2.49
N ALA A 511 29.50 14.91 1.87
CA ALA A 511 29.23 13.63 1.23
C ALA A 511 28.94 12.56 2.29
N ILE A 512 27.84 11.82 2.12
CA ILE A 512 27.39 10.80 3.08
C ILE A 512 26.97 9.51 2.38
N TYR A 513 26.99 8.42 3.14
CA TYR A 513 26.39 7.15 2.77
C TYR A 513 25.46 6.70 3.89
N VAL A 514 24.29 6.18 3.55
CA VAL A 514 23.31 5.65 4.49
C VAL A 514 23.25 4.13 4.30
N GLY A 515 23.26 3.37 5.40
CA GLY A 515 23.11 1.91 5.39
C GLY A 515 23.09 1.32 6.79
N GLY A 516 22.33 0.24 7.00
CA GLY A 516 22.33 -0.52 8.27
C GLY A 516 21.98 0.30 9.52
N GLY A 517 21.12 1.32 9.39
CA GLY A 517 20.76 2.18 10.52
C GLY A 517 21.75 3.30 10.86
N ASN A 518 22.84 3.41 10.10
CA ASN A 518 23.86 4.43 10.30
C ASN A 518 24.03 5.34 9.08
N LEU A 519 24.54 6.54 9.36
CA LEU A 519 25.09 7.47 8.38
C LEU A 519 26.61 7.45 8.50
N PHE A 520 27.27 7.28 7.36
CA PHE A 520 28.70 7.26 7.19
C PHE A 520 29.15 8.58 6.55
N SER A 521 30.18 9.20 7.11
CA SER A 521 30.81 10.40 6.56
C SER A 521 32.32 10.41 6.82
N LEU A 522 33.04 11.35 6.20
CA LEU A 522 34.47 11.54 6.45
C LEU A 522 34.68 12.65 7.48
N SER A 523 35.56 12.40 8.45
CA SER A 523 36.07 13.41 9.37
C SER A 523 36.99 14.42 8.66
N ASP A 524 37.34 15.51 9.36
CA ASP A 524 38.33 16.50 8.88
C ASP A 524 39.71 15.89 8.60
N ASP A 525 40.07 14.78 9.28
CA ASP A 525 41.30 14.02 9.05
C ASP A 525 41.15 12.87 8.02
N GLY A 526 40.00 12.80 7.34
CA GLY A 526 39.74 11.85 6.24
C GLY A 526 39.44 10.43 6.68
N LYS A 527 39.09 10.21 7.96
CA LYS A 527 38.67 8.91 8.48
C LYS A 527 37.17 8.73 8.36
N LEU A 528 36.75 7.49 8.11
CA LEU A 528 35.34 7.14 8.09
C LEU A 528 34.76 7.21 9.51
N ILE A 529 33.68 7.95 9.67
CA ILE A 529 32.85 8.02 10.87
C ILE A 529 31.51 7.36 10.53
N SER A 530 30.99 6.54 11.45
CA SER A 530 29.64 5.97 11.38
C SER A 530 28.85 6.36 12.62
N VAL A 531 27.65 6.93 12.41
CA VAL A 531 26.76 7.35 13.49
C VAL A 531 25.31 6.97 13.21
N PRO A 532 24.53 6.57 14.23
CA PRO A 532 23.08 6.41 14.08
C PRO A 532 22.44 7.72 13.62
N HIS A 533 21.54 7.65 12.64
CA HIS A 533 20.93 8.85 12.05
C HIS A 533 19.50 8.61 11.60
N GLU A 534 18.63 9.63 11.71
CA GLU A 534 17.21 9.51 11.34
C GLU A 534 16.99 9.09 9.87
N ALA A 535 17.84 9.59 8.96
CA ALA A 535 17.80 9.21 7.54
C ALA A 535 18.10 7.72 7.26
N ALA A 536 18.70 7.03 8.24
CA ALA A 536 19.02 5.62 8.18
C ALA A 536 17.97 4.74 8.90
N GLU A 537 16.96 5.34 9.53
CA GLU A 537 15.83 4.58 10.08
C GLU A 537 15.11 3.80 8.97
N PRO A 538 14.67 2.56 9.23
CA PRO A 538 13.98 1.77 8.23
C PRO A 538 12.62 2.39 7.89
N TYR A 539 12.29 2.39 6.60
CA TYR A 539 10.97 2.78 6.13
C TYR A 539 9.99 1.65 6.41
N LYS A 540 8.88 1.95 7.11
CA LYS A 540 7.88 0.96 7.54
C LYS A 540 6.49 1.33 7.04
N TRP A 541 5.71 0.32 6.64
CA TRP A 541 4.30 0.50 6.29
C TRP A 541 3.43 -0.62 6.89
N PRO A 542 2.21 -0.28 7.35
CA PRO A 542 1.40 -1.21 8.12
C PRO A 542 0.81 -2.33 7.27
N ILE A 543 0.65 -3.50 7.91
CA ILE A 543 0.00 -4.69 7.36
C ILE A 543 -1.44 -4.73 7.88
N ALA A 544 -2.39 -4.95 6.97
CA ALA A 544 -3.81 -5.10 7.27
C ALA A 544 -4.48 -6.17 6.39
N HIS A 545 -3.68 -7.12 5.90
CA HIS A 545 -4.09 -8.24 5.05
C HIS A 545 -3.67 -9.56 5.71
N ASP A 546 -3.99 -10.67 5.03
CA ASP A 546 -3.81 -12.03 5.55
C ASP A 546 -4.45 -12.14 6.93
N VAL A 547 -5.67 -11.61 7.02
CA VAL A 547 -6.40 -11.50 8.28
C VAL A 547 -6.87 -12.89 8.70
N ARG A 548 -6.48 -13.30 9.90
CA ARG A 548 -6.82 -14.59 10.49
C ARG A 548 -8.11 -14.51 11.34
N PRO A 549 -8.89 -15.60 11.42
CA PRO A 549 -10.09 -15.66 12.26
C PRO A 549 -9.75 -15.55 13.75
N ALA A 550 -10.76 -15.24 14.57
CA ALA A 550 -10.61 -15.11 16.02
C ALA A 550 -10.05 -16.35 16.73
N SER A 551 -10.24 -17.55 16.17
CA SER A 551 -9.67 -18.80 16.72
C SER A 551 -8.17 -18.97 16.46
N GLN A 552 -7.58 -18.12 15.61
CA GLN A 552 -6.17 -18.17 15.22
C GLN A 552 -5.41 -16.88 15.61
N SER A 553 -6.10 -15.90 16.21
CA SER A 553 -5.46 -14.65 16.62
C SER A 553 -4.57 -14.84 17.85
N LEU A 554 -3.60 -13.94 18.03
CA LEU A 554 -2.76 -13.92 19.24
C LEU A 554 -3.63 -13.83 20.51
N GLY A 555 -3.34 -14.68 21.50
CA GLY A 555 -4.09 -14.77 22.76
C GLY A 555 -5.43 -15.52 22.67
N SER A 556 -5.82 -16.04 21.51
CA SER A 556 -7.11 -16.73 21.29
C SER A 556 -7.28 -18.02 22.12
N ASN A 557 -6.19 -18.69 22.45
CA ASN A 557 -6.16 -19.90 23.28
C ASN A 557 -6.36 -19.60 24.79
N GLY A 558 -6.52 -18.33 25.18
CA GLY A 558 -6.61 -17.89 26.58
C GLY A 558 -5.30 -17.98 27.36
N ASN A 559 -4.23 -18.45 26.70
CA ASN A 559 -2.88 -18.46 27.22
C ASN A 559 -2.21 -17.14 26.83
N CYS A 560 -2.24 -16.16 27.72
CA CYS A 560 -1.59 -14.86 27.53
C CYS A 560 -0.07 -14.94 27.22
N ALA A 561 0.51 -16.15 27.27
CA ALA A 561 1.91 -16.43 26.98
C ALA A 561 2.35 -16.01 25.57
N ASP A 562 1.46 -16.03 24.57
CA ASP A 562 1.80 -15.62 23.19
C ASP A 562 2.48 -14.23 23.15
N CYS A 563 2.12 -13.33 24.07
CA CYS A 563 2.66 -11.97 24.20
C CYS A 563 3.37 -11.68 25.54
N HIS A 564 3.11 -12.47 26.58
CA HIS A 564 3.59 -12.19 27.94
C HIS A 564 4.53 -13.25 28.52
N SER A 565 4.95 -14.25 27.74
CA SER A 565 6.06 -15.11 28.16
C SER A 565 7.40 -14.36 28.10
N GLN A 566 8.41 -14.86 28.81
CA GLN A 566 9.74 -14.24 28.86
C GLN A 566 10.50 -14.33 27.53
N ASP A 567 10.06 -15.24 26.66
CA ASP A 567 10.58 -15.55 25.34
C ASP A 567 9.54 -15.24 24.25
N SER A 568 8.53 -14.42 24.55
CA SER A 568 7.47 -14.09 23.60
C SER A 568 8.06 -13.39 22.38
N PRO A 569 7.92 -13.96 21.16
CA PRO A 569 8.48 -13.33 19.98
C PRO A 569 7.77 -12.03 19.58
N PHE A 570 6.54 -11.82 20.06
CA PHE A 570 5.80 -10.57 19.87
C PHE A 570 6.50 -9.37 20.53
N ILE A 571 7.10 -9.56 21.71
CA ILE A 571 7.78 -8.49 22.46
C ILE A 571 9.30 -8.56 22.25
N PHE A 572 9.88 -9.76 22.33
CA PHE A 572 11.33 -9.98 22.41
C PHE A 572 11.92 -10.56 21.14
N GLY A 573 11.15 -10.63 20.04
CA GLY A 573 11.68 -11.04 18.74
C GLY A 573 12.80 -10.13 18.25
N GLU A 574 13.61 -10.67 17.34
CA GLU A 574 14.73 -10.00 16.71
C GLU A 574 14.34 -9.56 15.29
N VAL A 575 14.57 -8.28 14.99
CA VAL A 575 14.32 -7.70 13.67
C VAL A 575 15.65 -7.59 12.94
N GLU A 576 15.72 -8.19 11.76
CA GLU A 576 16.92 -8.15 10.92
C GLU A 576 17.32 -6.71 10.53
N VAL A 577 18.64 -6.43 10.56
CA VAL A 577 19.26 -5.24 9.95
C VAL A 577 19.76 -5.62 8.54
N ASP A 578 19.06 -5.17 7.52
CA ASP A 578 19.44 -5.41 6.11
C ASP A 578 20.42 -4.34 5.65
N THR A 579 21.62 -4.76 5.24
CA THR A 579 22.69 -3.83 4.83
C THR A 579 23.68 -4.50 3.87
N PRO A 580 24.26 -3.74 2.92
CA PRO A 580 25.38 -4.20 2.11
C PRO A 580 26.73 -4.18 2.84
N ILE A 581 26.80 -3.64 4.06
CA ILE A 581 28.03 -3.57 4.87
C ILE A 581 28.11 -4.83 5.72
N ASN A 582 29.15 -5.65 5.55
CA ASN A 582 29.30 -6.95 6.19
C ASN A 582 28.03 -7.84 6.09
N PRO A 583 27.44 -8.04 4.90
CA PRO A 583 26.12 -8.68 4.73
C PRO A 583 26.10 -10.16 5.13
N GLY A 584 27.26 -10.75 5.44
CA GLY A 584 27.40 -12.11 5.99
C GLY A 584 27.27 -12.20 7.51
N GLU A 585 27.33 -11.08 8.23
CA GLU A 585 27.11 -11.03 9.68
C GLU A 585 25.64 -10.75 9.98
N GLU A 586 25.01 -11.61 10.78
CA GLU A 586 23.61 -11.39 11.17
C GLU A 586 23.52 -10.31 12.26
N GLU A 587 23.16 -9.10 11.85
CA GLU A 587 22.82 -8.01 12.76
C GLU A 587 21.31 -7.93 13.00
N THR A 588 20.91 -7.71 14.26
CA THR A 588 19.50 -7.59 14.63
C THR A 588 19.24 -6.48 15.63
N VAL A 589 18.03 -5.93 15.60
CA VAL A 589 17.52 -4.95 16.54
C VAL A 589 16.32 -5.55 17.29
N PRO A 590 16.22 -5.40 18.63
CA PRO A 590 15.08 -5.91 19.38
C PRO A 590 13.74 -5.31 18.93
N MET A 591 12.70 -6.13 18.82
CA MET A 591 11.33 -5.71 18.48
C MET A 591 10.80 -4.60 19.42
N THR A 592 11.20 -4.62 20.69
CA THR A 592 10.87 -3.59 21.68
C THR A 592 11.24 -2.18 21.25
N GLN A 593 12.35 -1.99 20.51
CA GLN A 593 12.77 -0.69 20.00
C GLN A 593 11.75 -0.12 19.01
N PHE A 594 11.24 -0.96 18.10
CA PHE A 594 10.23 -0.57 17.12
C PHE A 594 8.85 -0.33 17.74
N GLY A 595 8.50 -1.13 18.75
CA GLY A 595 7.27 -0.98 19.52
C GLY A 595 7.27 0.24 20.45
N GLY A 596 8.43 0.83 20.71
CA GLY A 596 8.59 1.89 21.72
C GLY A 596 8.30 1.37 23.13
N LEU A 597 8.74 0.15 23.42
CA LEU A 597 8.51 -0.56 24.67
C LEU A 597 9.78 -0.57 25.52
N ASP A 598 9.63 -0.50 26.84
CA ASP A 598 10.73 -0.68 27.79
C ASP A 598 10.97 -2.20 28.03
N PRO A 599 12.10 -2.77 27.58
CA PRO A 599 12.37 -4.20 27.73
C PRO A 599 12.33 -4.66 29.19
N LEU A 600 12.84 -3.85 30.12
CA LEU A 600 12.93 -4.21 31.55
C LEU A 600 11.54 -4.27 32.19
N TYR A 601 10.67 -3.32 31.82
CA TYR A 601 9.28 -3.32 32.27
C TYR A 601 8.56 -4.58 31.79
N TYR A 602 8.66 -4.92 30.50
CA TYR A 602 7.97 -6.10 29.96
C TYR A 602 8.56 -7.42 30.45
N GLN A 603 9.87 -7.49 30.67
CA GLN A 603 10.52 -8.67 31.26
C GLN A 603 10.10 -8.86 32.72
N SER A 604 10.04 -7.78 33.50
CA SER A 604 9.53 -7.81 34.88
C SER A 604 8.06 -8.23 34.92
N PHE A 605 7.26 -7.73 33.99
CA PHE A 605 5.85 -8.11 33.87
C PHE A 605 5.70 -9.59 33.49
N ALA A 606 6.46 -10.08 32.51
CA ALA A 606 6.48 -11.50 32.13
C ALA A 606 6.88 -12.39 33.31
N PHE A 607 7.83 -11.94 34.15
CA PHE A 607 8.20 -12.64 35.38
C PHE A 607 7.02 -12.80 36.34
N THR A 608 6.11 -11.81 36.45
CA THR A 608 4.91 -11.94 37.30
C THR A 608 3.97 -13.07 36.84
N PHE A 609 3.95 -13.42 35.54
CA PHE A 609 3.14 -14.53 35.04
C PHE A 609 3.62 -15.89 35.56
N LEU A 610 4.92 -16.05 35.83
CA LEU A 610 5.49 -17.24 36.47
C LEU A 610 4.89 -17.48 37.87
N PHE A 611 4.61 -16.41 38.62
CA PHE A 611 4.04 -16.48 39.97
C PHE A 611 2.52 -16.53 40.00
N ARG A 612 1.85 -16.38 38.85
CA ARG A 612 0.38 -16.38 38.78
C ARG A 612 -0.24 -17.68 39.31
N PRO A 613 0.28 -18.90 39.04
CA PRO A 613 -0.22 -20.12 39.66
C PRO A 613 -0.11 -20.09 41.19
N TRP A 614 1.02 -19.60 41.72
CA TRP A 614 1.25 -19.46 43.16
C TRP A 614 0.27 -18.49 43.81
N MET A 615 0.02 -17.34 43.16
CA MET A 615 -0.98 -16.38 43.63
C MET A 615 -2.38 -16.99 43.67
N LYS A 616 -2.77 -17.79 42.67
CA LYS A 616 -4.05 -18.52 42.70
C LYS A 616 -4.12 -19.47 43.90
N VAL A 617 -3.05 -20.23 44.15
CA VAL A 617 -2.97 -21.14 45.30
C VAL A 617 -3.10 -20.37 46.62
N VAL A 618 -2.39 -19.25 46.78
CA VAL A 618 -2.47 -18.41 47.98
C VAL A 618 -3.87 -17.86 48.20
N VAL A 619 -4.53 -17.35 47.14
CA VAL A 619 -5.90 -16.83 47.22
C VAL A 619 -6.90 -17.93 47.56
N ILE A 620 -6.75 -19.14 46.99
CA ILE A 620 -7.58 -20.30 47.31
C ILE A 620 -7.41 -20.68 48.79
N ILE A 621 -6.17 -20.79 49.27
CA ILE A 621 -5.89 -21.09 50.68
C ILE A 621 -6.50 -20.03 51.59
N ALA A 622 -6.32 -18.74 51.28
CA ALA A 622 -6.91 -17.65 52.04
C ALA A 622 -8.44 -17.72 52.05
N SER A 623 -9.07 -18.02 50.91
CA SER A 623 -10.52 -18.16 50.80
C SER A 623 -11.06 -19.35 51.60
N VAL A 624 -10.34 -20.48 51.60
CA VAL A 624 -10.68 -21.66 52.41
C VAL A 624 -10.56 -21.33 53.90
N LEU A 625 -9.50 -20.64 54.32
CA LEU A 625 -9.32 -20.21 55.72
C LEU A 625 -10.43 -19.26 56.16
N ILE A 626 -10.78 -18.27 55.34
CA ILE A 626 -11.90 -17.36 55.61
C ILE A 626 -13.21 -18.14 55.70
N GLY A 627 -13.46 -19.07 54.77
CA GLY A 627 -14.62 -19.94 54.78
C GLY A 627 -14.74 -20.79 56.04
N LEU A 628 -13.62 -21.37 56.52
CA LEU A 628 -13.57 -22.13 57.77
C LEU A 628 -13.86 -21.24 58.99
N VAL A 629 -13.34 -20.02 59.03
CA VAL A 629 -13.62 -19.06 60.10
C VAL A 629 -15.10 -18.69 60.11
N LEU A 630 -15.68 -18.37 58.94
CA LEU A 630 -17.11 -18.06 58.82
C LEU A 630 -17.99 -19.26 59.22
N LEU A 631 -17.61 -20.48 58.83
CA LEU A 631 -18.31 -21.70 59.23
C LEU A 631 -18.26 -21.91 60.74
N LEU A 632 -17.10 -21.69 61.39
CA LEU A 632 -16.98 -21.77 62.84
C LEU A 632 -17.89 -20.77 63.55
N PHE A 633 -17.97 -19.53 63.06
CA PHE A 633 -18.88 -18.52 63.62
C PHE A 633 -20.35 -18.88 63.40
N ALA A 634 -20.72 -19.42 62.22
CA ALA A 634 -22.07 -19.90 61.95
C ALA A 634 -22.47 -21.05 62.89
N LEU A 635 -21.58 -22.03 63.08
CA LEU A 635 -21.80 -23.15 64.01
C LEU A 635 -21.92 -22.69 65.46
N LYS A 636 -21.10 -21.72 65.91
CA LYS A 636 -21.26 -21.10 67.24
C LYS A 636 -22.58 -20.35 67.39
N GLY A 637 -23.04 -19.67 66.33
CA GLY A 637 -24.36 -19.04 66.29
C GLY A 637 -25.49 -20.05 66.43
N LEU A 638 -25.43 -21.14 65.68
CA LEU A 638 -26.36 -22.28 65.75
C LEU A 638 -26.39 -22.91 67.14
N ASP A 639 -25.23 -23.21 67.74
CA ASP A 639 -25.14 -23.75 69.11
C ASP A 639 -25.83 -22.83 70.12
N ARG A 640 -25.67 -21.51 69.98
CA ARG A 640 -26.32 -20.52 70.85
C ARG A 640 -27.85 -20.51 70.67
N ILE A 641 -28.33 -20.60 69.43
CA ILE A 641 -29.76 -20.69 69.12
C ILE A 641 -30.36 -21.99 69.70
N VAL A 642 -29.69 -23.12 69.52
CA VAL A 642 -30.10 -24.42 70.07
C VAL A 642 -30.14 -24.38 71.60
N LYS A 643 -29.12 -23.80 72.25
CA LYS A 643 -29.09 -23.62 73.71
C LYS A 643 -30.19 -22.68 74.22
N MET A 644 -30.55 -21.63 73.47
CA MET A 644 -31.68 -20.77 73.80
C MET A 644 -33.02 -21.50 73.65
N ALA A 645 -33.20 -22.27 72.59
CA ALA A 645 -34.41 -23.06 72.36
C ALA A 645 -34.58 -24.18 73.40
N GLY A 646 -33.47 -24.79 73.86
CA GLY A 646 -33.47 -25.84 74.88
C GLY A 646 -33.70 -25.34 76.32
N LYS A 647 -33.49 -24.05 76.60
CA LYS A 647 -33.78 -23.44 77.92
C LYS A 647 -35.26 -23.08 78.13
N ASN A 648 -36.09 -23.18 77.10
CA ASN A 648 -37.54 -22.94 77.15
C ASN A 648 -38.35 -24.25 77.23
N LYS A 649 -37.76 -25.32 77.79
CA LYS A 649 -38.46 -26.57 78.14
C LYS A 649 -38.30 -26.87 79.61
#